data_AF-A0A9R0ZB37-F1
#
_entry.id   AF-A0A9R0ZB37-F1
#
_cell.length_a   1.000
_cell.length_b   1.000
_cell.length_c   1.000
_cell.angle_alpha   90.00
_cell.angle_beta   90.00
_cell.angle_gamma   90.00
#
_symmetry.space_group_name_H-M   'P 1'
#
loop_
_entity.id
_entity.type
_entity.pdbx_description
1 polymer ?
#
loop_
_entity_poly.entity_id
_entity_poly.type
_entity_poly.pdbx_seq_one_letter_code
_entity_poly.pdbx_strand_id
1 'polypeptide(L)'
;MDEKNEQFCLGKEERAVFIKVVLKLLDRGQYSKDDSLAETVSIATSILSYVEPSLVLPFVATNFQLALETTTATHQLKNAVTSVAFSGRALLLSSLCSTQSGDSSMIDTLYDLIVTSLSNALLGMDANDPPKTVATMQLIGSIFSNLATVGVSDDVPAFLQTSSLSDWLHEFFCRLFSVLQNLESSSAIAEGYQTSIMPGTFLVEDSPHYFCMLEIVLGKLSKTLFNQSLKKIAKFVNANILPGATSEVGLLCCACVHSYPEEASVYLVKPILMTIMSSFEGTPTTGYVGREVPNNMSTKATLSPALETALDYYLRVLAISISYAGPVLLSYREELKHVIMSAFQAPSWKVNGAGDHLLRSVLGSLVSFYPLDQYKPFSCQSIANIIEPWGCSKAHQDREVEMLNFPPKWHDPSQDELSFANELLEFHFQSAVEELLTICQMEVQSETGDEKEHLKITLLRIHSALQGVMSCLPELRPSYKDGRSKVVEPSFFIAGSSGSTVGSSEMREKAAELVHIACRYLLKERTDDSILLALVVRVIDALVNYGSLEYDEWSSHVQAWKLESAAIIEPQCNFIVPFHAQGKKRPRWALVDKAHLHNTWRCSQSSYHRYRTNANVSPSSLMVNLVKDLLDLSLHNYETVRSYAGRSLTKMLKHWPSLISDCVLTLTENLRDSKALEHVVLGSCSILASQTVLRHLTTDSASLSSFIMGILGSSHHESIKCQKAITELFVKYNIRFSGISRSFFKNSQSLADRPGFLGLFSQINALGFETNSLHWRYNLMANRVLLLLILASRSEPDIYSQILAETAGHFLRNLKSQLPHSRMLAISALNTLLEGSPHKASVEDSQQSLDHPEECNILSTGRLLNDIIQEEGFMNDTLNSLSHVHIISDSDGSSKASYGASSFQSGSDKAITYFYFDFSASWPCTPSWISLVGGGTFYSSFAKIFKRLIQQCGMPVMSSLQTALEEFLSSKERSRQCVAAEAMAGMLHSDVSGDLESGSDWLMLQLQKVVLAPSVESVPEWASCIRYAVTGKERSGTRAPVLRQKVLDCLCTAVPQSVATSVLAKRYSFLSVALIEISPHKMSPAEEQYHVTILNELLDNMSHSSAQVMSDHFYVEVPFSFLIPLSLMKLIL
;
A
#
# COMPACT_ATOMS: atom_id res chain seq x y z
N MET A 1 -31.40 -31.14 -14.98
CA MET A 1 -30.14 -31.39 -14.25
C MET A 1 -30.16 -32.83 -13.82
N ASP A 2 -29.07 -33.57 -14.02
CA ASP A 2 -28.98 -35.01 -13.76
C ASP A 2 -29.15 -35.36 -12.27
N GLU A 3 -30.01 -36.35 -11.97
CA GLU A 3 -30.30 -36.88 -10.62
C GLU A 3 -29.05 -37.37 -9.85
N LYS A 4 -27.92 -37.58 -10.53
CA LYS A 4 -26.65 -37.95 -9.88
C LYS A 4 -25.95 -36.80 -9.13
N ASN A 5 -26.28 -35.54 -9.41
CA ASN A 5 -25.68 -34.40 -8.73
C ASN A 5 -26.44 -33.94 -7.46
N GLU A 6 -27.68 -34.38 -7.24
CA GLU A 6 -28.45 -34.02 -6.03
C GLU A 6 -27.88 -34.65 -4.76
N GLN A 7 -27.16 -35.77 -4.87
CA GLN A 7 -26.61 -36.51 -3.72
C GLN A 7 -25.50 -35.77 -2.95
N PHE A 8 -24.95 -34.67 -3.49
CA PHE A 8 -23.87 -33.90 -2.87
C PHE A 8 -24.24 -32.44 -2.56
N CYS A 9 -25.52 -32.05 -2.68
CA CYS A 9 -25.97 -30.70 -2.35
C CYS A 9 -26.34 -30.57 -0.86
N LEU A 10 -25.98 -29.43 -0.24
CA LEU A 10 -26.35 -29.14 1.16
C LEU A 10 -27.85 -28.84 1.28
N GLY A 11 -28.59 -29.72 1.95
CA GLY A 11 -30.00 -29.54 2.27
C GLY A 11 -30.25 -28.49 3.37
N LYS A 12 -31.53 -28.25 3.69
CA LYS A 12 -31.92 -27.27 4.71
C LYS A 12 -31.41 -27.67 6.11
N GLU A 13 -31.43 -28.97 6.42
CA GLU A 13 -30.99 -29.49 7.72
C GLU A 13 -29.49 -29.29 7.92
N GLU A 14 -28.66 -29.63 6.94
CA GLU A 14 -27.22 -29.45 6.99
C GLU A 14 -26.84 -27.97 7.12
N ARG A 15 -27.51 -27.08 6.36
CA ARG A 15 -27.30 -25.64 6.47
C ARG A 15 -27.68 -25.11 7.85
N ALA A 16 -28.81 -25.55 8.41
CA ALA A 16 -29.26 -25.15 9.73
C ALA A 16 -28.29 -25.62 10.83
N VAL A 17 -27.76 -26.85 10.76
CA VAL A 17 -26.76 -27.37 11.71
C VAL A 17 -25.47 -26.57 11.64
N PHE A 18 -24.97 -26.33 10.42
CA PHE A 18 -23.77 -25.50 10.21
C PHE A 18 -23.95 -24.10 10.82
N ILE A 19 -25.07 -23.44 10.53
CA ILE A 19 -25.34 -22.08 11.02
C ILE A 19 -25.48 -22.04 12.54
N LYS A 20 -26.09 -23.05 13.17
CA LYS A 20 -26.13 -23.14 14.65
C LYS A 20 -24.75 -23.20 15.30
N VAL A 21 -23.77 -23.84 14.67
CA VAL A 21 -22.39 -23.89 15.18
C VAL A 21 -21.71 -22.54 14.96
N VAL A 22 -21.83 -21.97 13.75
CA VAL A 22 -21.18 -20.70 13.39
C VAL A 22 -21.74 -19.53 14.20
N LEU A 23 -23.05 -19.48 14.46
CA LEU A 23 -23.67 -18.41 15.27
C LEU A 23 -23.03 -18.27 16.65
N LYS A 24 -22.58 -19.37 17.28
CA LYS A 24 -21.85 -19.31 18.58
C LYS A 24 -20.52 -18.57 18.49
N LEU A 25 -19.87 -18.62 17.32
CA LEU A 25 -18.63 -17.89 17.07
C LEU A 25 -18.92 -16.42 16.75
N LEU A 26 -19.95 -16.16 15.93
CA LEU A 26 -20.38 -14.80 15.59
C LEU A 26 -20.82 -14.02 16.83
N ASP A 27 -21.58 -14.66 17.72
CA ASP A 27 -22.04 -14.08 18.98
C ASP A 27 -20.89 -13.61 19.89
N ARG A 28 -19.76 -14.32 19.89
CA ARG A 28 -18.56 -13.90 20.63
C ARG A 28 -17.75 -12.86 19.88
N GLY A 29 -17.65 -13.00 18.56
CA GLY A 29 -16.81 -12.14 17.73
C GLY A 29 -17.38 -10.73 17.53
N GLN A 30 -18.72 -10.55 17.56
CA GLN A 30 -19.36 -9.24 17.39
C GLN A 30 -19.01 -8.24 18.53
N TYR A 31 -18.64 -8.76 19.71
CA TYR A 31 -18.20 -7.96 20.87
C TYR A 31 -16.68 -7.90 21.01
N SER A 32 -15.95 -8.27 19.95
CA SER A 32 -14.49 -8.16 19.92
C SER A 32 -14.06 -6.70 20.04
N LYS A 33 -12.94 -6.47 20.75
CA LYS A 33 -12.23 -5.18 20.76
C LYS A 33 -11.40 -4.94 19.50
N ASP A 34 -11.18 -6.00 18.72
CA ASP A 34 -10.58 -5.90 17.40
C ASP A 34 -11.67 -5.57 16.38
N ASP A 35 -11.68 -4.33 15.89
CA ASP A 35 -12.63 -3.83 14.91
C ASP A 35 -12.65 -4.69 13.63
N SER A 36 -11.50 -5.23 13.21
CA SER A 36 -11.41 -6.06 12.00
C SER A 36 -12.17 -7.38 12.15
N LEU A 37 -12.13 -7.97 13.35
CA LEU A 37 -12.88 -9.17 13.68
C LEU A 37 -14.38 -8.87 13.77
N ALA A 38 -14.76 -7.76 14.40
CA ALA A 38 -16.16 -7.34 14.51
C ALA A 38 -16.80 -7.03 13.14
N GLU A 39 -16.06 -6.38 12.25
CA GLU A 39 -16.47 -6.12 10.87
C GLU A 39 -16.63 -7.45 10.10
N THR A 40 -15.65 -8.36 10.23
CA THR A 40 -15.72 -9.69 9.61
C THR A 40 -16.97 -10.46 10.06
N VAL A 41 -17.35 -10.35 11.33
CA VAL A 41 -18.58 -10.95 11.87
C VAL A 41 -19.82 -10.33 11.24
N SER A 42 -19.87 -9.02 11.06
CA SER A 42 -21.00 -8.33 10.41
C SER A 42 -21.15 -8.79 8.96
N ILE A 43 -20.05 -8.92 8.21
CA ILE A 43 -20.04 -9.43 6.83
C ILE A 43 -20.50 -10.90 6.78
N ALA A 44 -19.97 -11.75 7.67
CA ALA A 44 -20.34 -13.16 7.73
C ALA A 44 -21.84 -13.32 8.06
N THR A 45 -22.36 -12.53 9.01
CA THR A 45 -23.77 -12.52 9.39
C THR A 45 -24.65 -12.16 8.20
N SER A 46 -24.28 -11.12 7.45
CA SER A 46 -25.00 -10.72 6.23
C SER A 46 -25.03 -11.83 5.17
N ILE A 47 -23.91 -12.49 4.88
CA ILE A 47 -23.88 -13.58 3.90
C ILE A 47 -24.76 -14.75 4.38
N LEU A 48 -24.65 -15.15 5.64
CA LEU A 48 -25.41 -16.27 6.20
C LEU A 48 -26.91 -15.98 6.31
N SER A 49 -27.31 -14.71 6.36
CA SER A 49 -28.72 -14.30 6.33
C SER A 49 -29.44 -14.74 5.04
N TYR A 50 -28.71 -14.88 3.93
CA TYR A 50 -29.24 -15.42 2.67
C TYR A 50 -29.24 -16.96 2.61
N VAL A 51 -28.58 -17.63 3.57
CA VAL A 51 -28.40 -19.09 3.59
C VAL A 51 -29.46 -19.77 4.46
N GLU A 52 -29.64 -19.32 5.69
CA GLU A 52 -30.73 -19.75 6.58
C GLU A 52 -31.31 -18.54 7.34
N PRO A 53 -32.17 -17.74 6.69
CA PRO A 53 -32.73 -16.52 7.27
C PRO A 53 -33.49 -16.78 8.58
N SER A 54 -34.10 -17.96 8.71
CA SER A 54 -34.91 -18.36 9.86
C SER A 54 -34.14 -18.36 11.20
N LEU A 55 -32.82 -18.56 11.15
CA LEU A 55 -31.95 -18.57 12.34
C LEU A 55 -31.15 -17.27 12.49
N VAL A 56 -30.66 -16.73 11.37
CA VAL A 56 -29.74 -15.59 11.40
C VAL A 56 -30.46 -14.25 11.59
N LEU A 57 -31.62 -14.04 10.97
CA LEU A 57 -32.34 -12.77 11.10
C LEU A 57 -32.87 -12.54 12.54
N PRO A 58 -33.44 -13.54 13.24
CA PRO A 58 -33.78 -13.38 14.65
C PRO A 58 -32.57 -13.11 15.55
N PHE A 59 -31.41 -13.69 15.24
CA PHE A 59 -30.16 -13.40 15.95
C PHE A 59 -29.75 -11.92 15.79
N VAL A 60 -29.79 -11.39 14.57
CA VAL A 60 -29.54 -9.97 14.31
C VAL A 60 -30.54 -9.08 15.04
N ALA A 61 -31.83 -9.44 15.02
CA ALA A 61 -32.90 -8.70 15.69
C ALA A 61 -32.69 -8.62 17.21
N THR A 62 -32.41 -9.77 17.84
CA THR A 62 -32.22 -9.89 19.28
C THR A 62 -31.00 -9.09 19.73
N ASN A 63 -29.89 -9.19 19.00
CA ASN A 63 -28.67 -8.46 19.35
C ASN A 63 -28.83 -6.95 19.18
N PHE A 64 -29.57 -6.51 18.16
CA PHE A 64 -29.88 -5.10 17.98
C PHE A 64 -30.74 -4.55 19.13
N GLN A 65 -31.77 -5.29 19.56
CA GLN A 65 -32.59 -4.92 20.72
C GLN A 65 -31.77 -4.84 22.00
N LEU A 66 -30.93 -5.86 22.28
CA LEU A 66 -30.03 -5.86 23.43
C LEU A 66 -29.06 -4.68 23.41
N ALA A 67 -28.48 -4.37 22.25
CA ALA A 67 -27.55 -3.26 22.10
C ALA A 67 -28.20 -1.90 22.32
N LEU A 68 -29.49 -1.74 21.96
CA LEU A 68 -30.28 -0.53 22.21
C LEU A 68 -30.59 -0.35 23.71
N GLU A 69 -30.82 -1.43 24.45
CA GLU A 69 -31.07 -1.38 25.90
C GLU A 69 -29.80 -1.05 26.70
N THR A 70 -28.63 -1.46 26.21
CA THR A 70 -27.35 -1.21 26.88
C THR A 70 -26.85 0.22 26.72
N THR A 71 -26.83 0.98 27.82
CA THR A 71 -26.34 2.38 27.83
C THR A 71 -24.83 2.51 28.02
N THR A 72 -24.13 1.48 28.51
CA THR A 72 -22.71 1.54 28.90
C THR A 72 -21.75 0.99 27.84
N ALA A 73 -22.24 0.25 26.83
CA ALA A 73 -21.43 -0.49 25.87
C ALA A 73 -21.61 0.04 24.44
N THR A 74 -21.22 1.30 24.21
CA THR A 74 -21.42 2.04 22.95
C THR A 74 -20.88 1.32 21.70
N HIS A 75 -19.74 0.62 21.82
CA HIS A 75 -19.16 -0.17 20.72
C HIS A 75 -20.09 -1.31 20.24
N GLN A 76 -20.93 -1.86 21.12
CA GLN A 76 -21.86 -2.93 20.77
C GLN A 76 -22.99 -2.43 19.86
N LEU A 77 -23.45 -1.20 20.11
CA LEU A 77 -24.49 -0.56 19.29
C LEU A 77 -23.99 -0.29 17.87
N LYS A 78 -22.77 0.22 17.71
CA LYS A 78 -22.14 0.38 16.38
C LYS A 78 -22.18 -0.93 15.59
N ASN A 79 -21.68 -2.02 16.17
CA ASN A 79 -21.58 -3.31 15.48
C ASN A 79 -22.97 -3.93 15.19
N ALA A 80 -23.92 -3.77 16.10
CA ALA A 80 -25.29 -4.22 15.90
C ALA A 80 -25.99 -3.46 14.77
N VAL A 81 -25.84 -2.13 14.73
CA VAL A 81 -26.36 -1.27 13.65
C VAL A 81 -25.74 -1.67 12.30
N THR A 82 -24.42 -1.88 12.23
CA THR A 82 -23.75 -2.33 11.01
C THR A 82 -24.23 -3.72 10.56
N SER A 83 -24.47 -4.64 11.50
CA SER A 83 -25.01 -5.97 11.19
C SER A 83 -26.41 -5.92 10.59
N VAL A 84 -27.28 -5.03 11.10
CA VAL A 84 -28.59 -4.76 10.50
C VAL A 84 -28.44 -4.11 9.12
N ALA A 85 -27.54 -3.13 8.97
CA ALA A 85 -27.28 -2.46 7.70
C ALA A 85 -26.86 -3.44 6.61
N PHE A 86 -25.97 -4.38 6.91
CA PHE A 86 -25.51 -5.38 5.92
C PHE A 86 -26.57 -6.46 5.64
N SER A 87 -27.50 -6.68 6.57
CA SER A 87 -28.59 -7.67 6.42
C SER A 87 -29.89 -7.05 5.89
N GLY A 88 -29.92 -5.74 5.64
CA GLY A 88 -31.14 -4.98 5.30
C GLY A 88 -31.91 -5.54 4.11
N ARG A 89 -31.22 -5.98 3.06
CA ARG A 89 -31.85 -6.61 1.90
C ARG A 89 -32.45 -7.98 2.21
N ALA A 90 -31.75 -8.81 2.97
CA ALA A 90 -32.23 -10.13 3.37
C ALA A 90 -33.44 -10.03 4.29
N LEU A 91 -33.45 -9.04 5.19
CA LEU A 91 -34.61 -8.68 6.01
C LEU A 91 -35.82 -8.35 5.13
N LEU A 92 -35.67 -7.39 4.20
CA LEU A 92 -36.76 -6.98 3.31
C LEU A 92 -37.29 -8.11 2.41
N LEU A 93 -36.40 -8.91 1.81
CA LEU A 93 -36.79 -10.05 0.98
C LEU A 93 -37.52 -11.14 1.78
N SER A 94 -37.03 -11.45 2.98
CA SER A 94 -37.65 -12.48 3.84
C SER A 94 -39.02 -12.05 4.33
N SER A 95 -39.19 -10.77 4.69
CA SER A 95 -40.49 -10.21 5.09
C SER A 95 -41.51 -10.28 3.96
N LEU A 96 -41.11 -10.06 2.70
CA LEU A 96 -42.02 -10.18 1.56
C LEU A 96 -42.33 -11.63 1.19
N CYS A 97 -41.34 -12.53 1.17
CA CYS A 97 -41.58 -13.93 0.79
C CYS A 97 -42.43 -14.70 1.82
N SER A 98 -42.34 -14.35 3.11
CA SER A 98 -43.15 -14.98 4.18
C SER A 98 -44.64 -14.60 4.13
N THR A 99 -45.00 -13.47 3.49
CA THR A 99 -46.42 -13.14 3.22
C THR A 99 -47.13 -14.18 2.34
N GLN A 100 -46.38 -14.95 1.55
CA GLN A 100 -46.91 -16.02 0.71
C GLN A 100 -47.06 -17.36 1.44
N SER A 101 -46.42 -17.55 2.61
CA SER A 101 -46.38 -18.82 3.36
C SER A 101 -47.28 -18.89 4.59
N GLY A 102 -47.94 -17.79 4.99
CA GLY A 102 -49.00 -17.78 6.01
C GLY A 102 -48.57 -17.64 7.48
N ASP A 103 -47.27 -17.47 7.78
CA ASP A 103 -46.76 -17.26 9.16
C ASP A 103 -46.78 -15.77 9.54
N SER A 104 -47.93 -15.27 10.02
CA SER A 104 -48.13 -13.83 10.26
C SER A 104 -47.25 -13.23 11.37
N SER A 105 -46.90 -14.01 12.41
CA SER A 105 -46.20 -13.48 13.60
C SER A 105 -44.72 -13.14 13.36
N MET A 106 -44.05 -13.81 12.43
CA MET A 106 -42.64 -13.56 12.07
C MET A 106 -42.50 -12.36 11.11
N ILE A 107 -43.55 -12.08 10.34
CA ILE A 107 -43.61 -10.97 9.39
C ILE A 107 -43.65 -9.63 10.15
N ASP A 108 -44.55 -9.53 11.13
CA ASP A 108 -44.73 -8.32 11.93
C ASP A 108 -43.43 -7.97 12.67
N THR A 109 -42.74 -8.97 13.24
CA THR A 109 -41.48 -8.75 13.98
C THR A 109 -40.32 -8.27 13.10
N LEU A 110 -40.22 -8.69 11.85
CA LEU A 110 -39.16 -8.25 10.94
C LEU A 110 -39.42 -6.85 10.36
N TYR A 111 -40.67 -6.51 10.07
CA TYR A 111 -41.04 -5.13 9.71
C TYR A 111 -40.88 -4.18 10.89
N ASP A 112 -41.30 -4.60 12.08
CA ASP A 112 -41.10 -3.85 13.32
C ASP A 112 -39.60 -3.64 13.59
N LEU A 113 -38.73 -4.60 13.28
CA LEU A 113 -37.29 -4.42 13.39
C LEU A 113 -36.78 -3.33 12.45
N ILE A 114 -37.24 -3.29 11.19
CA ILE A 114 -36.83 -2.24 10.23
C ILE A 114 -37.30 -0.87 10.73
N VAL A 115 -38.56 -0.74 11.14
CA VAL A 115 -39.13 0.52 11.64
C VAL A 115 -38.44 0.96 12.92
N THR A 116 -38.26 0.05 13.87
CA THR A 116 -37.57 0.29 15.14
C THR A 116 -36.12 0.68 14.89
N SER A 117 -35.44 0.00 13.96
CA SER A 117 -34.06 0.32 13.61
C SER A 117 -33.93 1.69 12.97
N LEU A 118 -34.80 2.08 12.04
CA LEU A 118 -34.77 3.41 11.42
C LEU A 118 -35.12 4.51 12.41
N SER A 119 -36.18 4.34 13.20
CA SER A 119 -36.63 5.35 14.16
C SER A 119 -35.65 5.51 15.32
N ASN A 120 -35.13 4.42 15.88
CA ASN A 120 -34.15 4.49 16.96
C ASN A 120 -32.76 4.89 16.47
N ALA A 121 -32.39 4.57 15.23
CA ALA A 121 -31.13 5.02 14.67
C ALA A 121 -31.07 6.55 14.55
N LEU A 122 -32.21 7.26 14.40
CA LEU A 122 -32.20 8.73 14.47
C LEU A 122 -31.68 9.27 15.82
N LEU A 123 -31.87 8.54 16.92
CA LEU A 123 -31.27 8.86 18.23
C LEU A 123 -29.76 8.58 18.27
N GLY A 124 -29.24 7.88 17.26
CA GLY A 124 -27.83 7.63 17.03
C GLY A 124 -27.10 8.76 16.33
N MET A 125 -27.81 9.73 15.76
CA MET A 125 -27.21 10.92 15.15
C MET A 125 -26.81 11.93 16.23
N ASP A 126 -25.52 11.91 16.60
CA ASP A 126 -24.91 12.79 17.61
C ASP A 126 -23.53 13.26 17.14
N ALA A 127 -23.29 14.57 17.19
CA ALA A 127 -22.01 15.17 16.83
C ALA A 127 -20.87 14.69 17.78
N ASN A 128 -21.21 14.26 19.00
CA ASN A 128 -20.25 13.81 20.01
C ASN A 128 -19.89 12.32 19.91
N ASP A 129 -20.57 11.54 19.07
CA ASP A 129 -20.30 10.11 18.86
C ASP A 129 -20.14 9.80 17.37
N PRO A 130 -18.97 10.09 16.78
CA PRO A 130 -18.70 9.86 15.35
C PRO A 130 -18.95 8.42 14.89
N PRO A 131 -18.48 7.36 15.59
CA PRO A 131 -18.71 5.99 15.16
C PRO A 131 -20.20 5.61 15.10
N LYS A 132 -21.00 6.05 16.08
CA LYS A 132 -22.44 5.77 16.14
C LYS A 132 -23.20 6.51 15.03
N THR A 133 -22.85 7.78 14.78
CA THR A 133 -23.46 8.59 13.72
C THR A 133 -23.16 8.00 12.34
N VAL A 134 -21.91 7.57 12.08
CA VAL A 134 -21.54 6.95 10.80
C VAL A 134 -22.28 5.62 10.59
N ALA A 135 -22.37 4.76 11.61
CA ALA A 135 -23.11 3.50 11.52
C ALA A 135 -24.60 3.74 11.23
N THR A 136 -25.18 4.77 11.85
CA THR A 136 -26.57 5.20 11.61
C THR A 136 -26.79 5.63 10.15
N MET A 137 -25.89 6.44 9.59
CA MET A 137 -25.98 6.88 8.19
C MET A 137 -25.83 5.71 7.22
N GLN A 138 -24.95 4.75 7.52
CA GLN A 138 -24.79 3.52 6.76
C GLN A 138 -26.08 2.67 6.77
N LEU A 139 -26.74 2.55 7.93
CA LEU A 139 -28.02 1.85 8.05
C LEU A 139 -29.11 2.51 7.18
N ILE A 140 -29.27 3.83 7.28
CA ILE A 140 -30.25 4.58 6.49
C ILE A 140 -29.98 4.41 4.99
N GLY A 141 -28.73 4.64 4.56
CA GLY A 141 -28.34 4.48 3.15
C GLY A 141 -28.56 3.05 2.62
N SER A 142 -28.28 2.03 3.43
CA SER A 142 -28.51 0.63 3.06
C SER A 142 -29.99 0.31 2.90
N ILE A 143 -30.84 0.72 3.86
CA ILE A 143 -32.27 0.43 3.79
C ILE A 143 -32.91 1.13 2.58
N PHE A 144 -32.64 2.42 2.38
CA PHE A 144 -33.19 3.16 1.25
C PHE A 144 -32.66 2.67 -0.11
N SER A 145 -31.43 2.13 -0.16
CA SER A 145 -30.88 1.49 -1.38
C SER A 145 -31.66 0.27 -1.85
N ASN A 146 -32.49 -0.33 -1.00
CA ASN A 146 -33.32 -1.47 -1.36
C ASN A 146 -34.70 -1.06 -1.89
N LEU A 147 -35.11 0.20 -1.73
CA LEU A 147 -36.47 0.66 -2.05
C LEU A 147 -36.53 1.22 -3.48
N ALA A 148 -37.64 0.96 -4.18
CA ALA A 148 -37.84 1.43 -5.56
C ALA A 148 -38.16 2.94 -5.63
N THR A 149 -39.39 3.33 -5.28
CA THR A 149 -39.80 4.73 -5.10
C THR A 149 -40.55 4.82 -3.78
N VAL A 150 -40.31 5.87 -3.00
CA VAL A 150 -40.98 6.04 -1.71
C VAL A 150 -42.04 7.15 -1.76
N GLY A 151 -43.23 6.90 -1.21
CA GLY A 151 -44.34 7.86 -1.11
C GLY A 151 -45.15 8.08 -2.39
N VAL A 152 -45.47 7.00 -3.14
CA VAL A 152 -46.26 7.04 -4.39
C VAL A 152 -47.64 6.34 -4.27
N SER A 153 -47.77 5.31 -3.43
CA SER A 153 -49.03 4.59 -3.20
C SER A 153 -49.21 4.25 -1.72
N ASP A 154 -50.45 4.21 -1.24
CA ASP A 154 -50.81 3.76 0.11
C ASP A 154 -50.88 2.23 0.24
N ASP A 155 -50.70 1.48 -0.86
CA ASP A 155 -50.65 0.00 -0.91
C ASP A 155 -49.32 -0.59 -0.39
N VAL A 156 -48.54 0.20 0.35
CA VAL A 156 -47.21 -0.12 0.84
C VAL A 156 -47.27 -0.29 2.37
N PRO A 157 -46.39 -1.09 3.03
CA PRO A 157 -46.32 -1.19 4.48
C PRO A 157 -46.38 0.18 5.18
N ALA A 158 -47.05 0.25 6.33
CA ALA A 158 -47.43 1.50 7.01
C ALA A 158 -46.29 2.53 7.14
N PHE A 159 -45.06 2.08 7.39
CA PHE A 159 -43.90 2.97 7.53
C PHE A 159 -43.49 3.70 6.23
N LEU A 160 -43.75 3.10 5.07
CA LEU A 160 -43.43 3.66 3.75
C LEU A 160 -44.59 4.46 3.15
N GLN A 161 -45.72 4.54 3.85
CA GLN A 161 -46.83 5.41 3.47
C GLN A 161 -46.39 6.87 3.54
N THR A 162 -46.98 7.68 2.67
CA THR A 162 -46.56 9.07 2.43
C THR A 162 -46.64 9.93 3.71
N SER A 163 -47.66 9.72 4.54
CA SER A 163 -47.85 10.46 5.81
C SER A 163 -46.78 10.12 6.84
N SER A 164 -46.63 8.85 7.18
CA SER A 164 -45.65 8.38 8.18
C SER A 164 -44.21 8.70 7.77
N LEU A 165 -43.89 8.59 6.48
CA LEU A 165 -42.58 8.93 5.98
C LEU A 165 -42.32 10.45 5.98
N SER A 166 -43.33 11.28 5.72
CA SER A 166 -43.20 12.73 5.83
C SER A 166 -42.82 13.16 7.25
N ASP A 167 -43.47 12.57 8.25
CA ASP A 167 -43.16 12.79 9.67
C ASP A 167 -41.75 12.30 10.04
N TRP A 168 -41.37 11.11 9.57
CA TRP A 168 -40.03 10.56 9.79
C TRP A 168 -38.94 11.43 9.13
N LEU A 169 -39.14 11.87 7.89
CA LEU A 169 -38.22 12.77 7.20
C LEU A 169 -38.10 14.11 7.93
N HIS A 170 -39.19 14.61 8.50
CA HIS A 170 -39.16 15.83 9.29
C HIS A 170 -38.22 15.69 10.50
N GLU A 171 -38.36 14.61 11.28
CA GLU A 171 -37.51 14.33 12.44
C GLU A 171 -36.06 14.07 12.03
N PHE A 172 -35.84 13.28 10.97
CA PHE A 172 -34.52 13.03 10.41
C PHE A 172 -33.79 14.35 10.09
N PHE A 173 -34.43 15.27 9.36
CA PHE A 173 -33.81 16.55 9.04
C PHE A 173 -33.63 17.45 10.28
N CYS A 174 -34.54 17.42 11.26
CA CYS A 174 -34.32 18.13 12.52
C CYS A 174 -33.04 17.64 13.22
N ARG A 175 -32.86 16.32 13.33
CA ARG A 175 -31.66 15.73 13.94
C ARG A 175 -30.41 16.02 13.13
N LEU A 176 -30.47 15.88 11.82
CA LEU A 176 -29.35 16.21 10.95
C LEU A 176 -28.93 17.68 11.12
N PHE A 177 -29.87 18.62 11.14
CA PHE A 177 -29.57 20.03 11.34
C PHE A 177 -28.96 20.29 12.72
N SER A 178 -29.46 19.62 13.76
CA SER A 178 -28.84 19.70 15.09
C SER A 178 -27.42 19.15 15.10
N VAL A 179 -27.13 18.04 14.40
CA VAL A 179 -25.75 17.55 14.25
C VAL A 179 -24.90 18.61 13.56
N LEU A 180 -25.32 19.10 12.39
CA LEU A 180 -24.56 20.11 11.62
C LEU A 180 -24.29 21.40 12.40
N GLN A 181 -25.22 21.85 13.24
CA GLN A 181 -25.04 23.03 14.09
C GLN A 181 -24.01 22.83 15.22
N ASN A 182 -23.76 21.59 15.63
CA ASN A 182 -22.85 21.23 16.72
C ASN A 182 -21.55 20.58 16.22
N LEU A 183 -21.33 20.52 14.89
CA LEU A 183 -20.07 20.04 14.34
C LEU A 183 -18.98 21.08 14.53
N GLU A 184 -17.90 20.66 15.17
CA GLU A 184 -16.65 21.42 15.22
C GLU A 184 -15.73 20.94 14.10
N SER A 185 -15.07 21.88 13.42
CA SER A 185 -14.07 21.53 12.40
C SER A 185 -12.88 20.84 13.07
N SER A 186 -12.49 19.65 12.58
CA SER A 186 -11.35 18.86 13.09
C SER A 186 -10.01 19.62 13.07
N SER A 187 -9.91 20.72 12.31
CA SER A 187 -8.68 21.48 12.08
C SER A 187 -8.69 22.87 12.73
N ALA A 188 -8.66 22.95 14.06
CA ALA A 188 -8.35 24.23 14.71
C ALA A 188 -6.86 24.65 14.61
N ILE A 189 -5.96 23.84 14.00
CA ILE A 189 -4.49 24.01 14.17
C ILE A 189 -3.67 23.80 12.88
N ALA A 190 -4.11 24.30 11.72
CA ALA A 190 -3.22 24.35 10.56
C ALA A 190 -3.36 25.64 9.75
N GLU A 191 -2.77 26.73 10.26
CA GLU A 191 -2.37 27.89 9.44
C GLU A 191 -1.17 27.56 8.51
N GLY A 192 -1.11 26.33 7.98
CA GLY A 192 -0.11 25.85 7.04
C GLY A 192 -0.76 25.44 5.73
N TYR A 193 -0.12 25.76 4.59
CA TYR A 193 -0.54 25.52 3.21
C TYR A 193 -0.66 24.02 2.84
N GLN A 194 -1.44 23.26 3.59
CA GLN A 194 -2.07 22.03 3.12
C GLN A 194 -3.40 22.42 2.50
N THR A 195 -3.43 22.48 1.17
CA THR A 195 -4.67 22.17 0.46
C THR A 195 -4.88 20.65 0.55
N SER A 196 -5.11 20.12 1.75
CA SER A 196 -6.14 19.09 1.78
C SER A 196 -7.41 19.79 1.31
N ILE A 197 -8.18 19.07 0.51
CA ILE A 197 -9.60 19.38 0.32
C ILE A 197 -10.14 19.79 1.69
N MET A 198 -10.79 20.96 1.72
CA MET A 198 -11.56 21.55 2.82
C MET A 198 -11.50 20.80 4.15
N PRO A 199 -11.13 21.44 5.28
CA PRO A 199 -11.19 20.75 6.57
C PRO A 199 -12.60 20.21 6.77
N GLY A 200 -12.73 18.89 6.68
CA GLY A 200 -13.99 18.21 6.79
C GLY A 200 -14.14 17.72 8.22
N THR A 201 -15.38 17.55 8.64
CA THR A 201 -15.65 16.86 9.90
C THR A 201 -15.50 15.35 9.67
N PHE A 202 -15.67 14.56 10.72
CA PHE A 202 -15.71 13.10 10.60
C PHE A 202 -16.76 12.59 9.60
N LEU A 203 -17.77 13.41 9.25
CA LEU A 203 -18.79 13.05 8.26
C LEU A 203 -18.27 13.04 6.83
N VAL A 204 -17.17 13.72 6.54
CA VAL A 204 -16.58 13.84 5.20
C VAL A 204 -15.17 13.26 5.15
N GLU A 205 -14.33 13.50 6.17
CA GLU A 205 -12.94 13.00 6.20
C GLU A 205 -12.87 11.51 6.54
N ASP A 206 -13.64 11.06 7.53
CA ASP A 206 -13.50 9.70 8.07
C ASP A 206 -14.44 8.69 7.40
N SER A 207 -15.49 9.15 6.71
CA SER A 207 -16.54 8.27 6.20
C SER A 207 -17.22 8.80 4.94
N PRO A 208 -17.42 7.97 3.90
CA PRO A 208 -18.13 8.36 2.70
C PRO A 208 -19.68 8.28 2.82
N HIS A 209 -20.19 7.66 3.90
CA HIS A 209 -21.60 7.34 4.05
C HIS A 209 -22.54 8.55 4.10
N TYR A 210 -22.08 9.73 4.55
CA TYR A 210 -22.93 10.91 4.70
C TYR A 210 -23.52 11.37 3.36
N PHE A 211 -22.65 11.63 2.37
CA PHE A 211 -23.08 12.11 1.07
C PHE A 211 -23.87 11.04 0.31
N CYS A 212 -23.35 9.81 0.27
CA CYS A 212 -24.02 8.68 -0.37
C CYS A 212 -25.45 8.46 0.19
N MET A 213 -25.62 8.50 1.53
CA MET A 213 -26.93 8.38 2.16
C MET A 213 -27.89 9.49 1.72
N LEU A 214 -27.43 10.75 1.67
CA LEU A 214 -28.26 11.87 1.24
C LEU A 214 -28.70 11.74 -0.22
N GLU A 215 -27.78 11.35 -1.12
CA GLU A 215 -28.10 11.15 -2.53
C GLU A 215 -29.10 10.01 -2.74
N ILE A 216 -28.94 8.90 -2.00
CA ILE A 216 -29.87 7.78 -2.04
C ILE A 216 -31.25 8.21 -1.50
N VAL A 217 -31.31 8.81 -0.31
CA VAL A 217 -32.58 9.18 0.33
C VAL A 217 -33.34 10.17 -0.56
N LEU A 218 -32.70 11.29 -0.94
CA LEU A 218 -33.34 12.35 -1.72
C LEU A 218 -33.67 11.91 -3.15
N GLY A 219 -32.83 11.09 -3.77
CA GLY A 219 -33.05 10.56 -5.12
C GLY A 219 -34.22 9.59 -5.22
N LYS A 220 -34.59 8.92 -4.12
CA LYS A 220 -35.68 7.94 -4.04
C LYS A 220 -37.04 8.52 -3.64
N LEU A 221 -37.09 9.78 -3.18
CA LEU A 221 -38.34 10.43 -2.79
C LEU A 221 -39.24 10.70 -4.00
N SER A 222 -40.55 10.58 -3.78
CA SER A 222 -41.54 11.14 -4.71
C SER A 222 -41.40 12.67 -4.79
N LYS A 223 -41.80 13.25 -5.92
CA LYS A 223 -41.68 14.70 -6.17
C LYS A 223 -42.36 15.55 -5.09
N THR A 224 -43.45 15.08 -4.50
CA THR A 224 -44.17 15.77 -3.42
C THR A 224 -43.36 15.82 -2.13
N LEU A 225 -42.84 14.67 -1.68
CA LEU A 225 -42.01 14.58 -0.49
C LEU A 225 -40.68 15.32 -0.68
N PHE A 226 -40.04 15.17 -1.84
CA PHE A 226 -38.83 15.90 -2.17
C PHE A 226 -39.02 17.42 -2.05
N ASN A 227 -40.11 17.97 -2.61
CA ASN A 227 -40.39 19.40 -2.51
C ASN A 227 -40.65 19.88 -1.07
N GLN A 228 -41.22 19.03 -0.20
CA GLN A 228 -41.38 19.36 1.22
C GLN A 228 -40.02 19.39 1.93
N SER A 229 -39.19 18.37 1.72
CA SER A 229 -37.83 18.29 2.25
C SER A 229 -36.96 19.45 1.75
N LEU A 230 -36.99 19.75 0.45
CA LEU A 230 -36.24 20.84 -0.16
C LEU A 230 -36.57 22.20 0.47
N LYS A 231 -37.84 22.50 0.72
CA LYS A 231 -38.24 23.76 1.39
C LYS A 231 -37.71 23.84 2.83
N LYS A 232 -37.68 22.71 3.55
CA LYS A 232 -37.14 22.64 4.91
C LYS A 232 -35.62 22.84 4.91
N ILE A 233 -34.91 22.18 3.99
CA ILE A 233 -33.46 22.35 3.79
C ILE A 233 -33.14 23.79 3.40
N ALA A 234 -33.84 24.37 2.42
CA ALA A 234 -33.64 25.75 1.98
C ALA A 234 -33.85 26.74 3.13
N LYS A 235 -34.86 26.53 3.98
CA LYS A 235 -35.07 27.37 5.17
C LYS A 235 -33.89 27.29 6.15
N PHE A 236 -33.31 26.10 6.35
CA PHE A 236 -32.16 25.91 7.22
C PHE A 236 -30.90 26.59 6.66
N VAL A 237 -30.58 26.36 5.38
CA VAL A 237 -29.38 26.88 4.72
C VAL A 237 -29.39 28.41 4.67
N ASN A 238 -30.54 29.03 4.37
CA ASN A 238 -30.65 30.49 4.32
C ASN A 238 -30.69 31.16 5.71
N ALA A 239 -30.91 30.41 6.78
CA ALA A 239 -31.02 30.94 8.15
C ALA A 239 -29.75 30.76 8.99
N ASN A 240 -28.81 29.92 8.56
CA ASN A 240 -27.64 29.53 9.36
C ASN A 240 -26.34 29.67 8.54
N ILE A 241 -25.35 30.33 9.14
CA ILE A 241 -23.97 30.34 8.64
C ILE A 241 -23.16 29.43 9.57
N LEU A 242 -22.65 28.32 9.03
CA LEU A 242 -21.97 27.28 9.79
C LEU A 242 -20.56 27.03 9.24
N PRO A 243 -19.57 27.90 9.56
CA PRO A 243 -18.22 27.76 9.01
C PRO A 243 -17.57 26.41 9.32
N GLY A 244 -17.90 25.82 10.48
CA GLY A 244 -17.43 24.50 10.92
C GLY A 244 -18.01 23.30 10.16
N ALA A 245 -19.09 23.49 9.39
CA ALA A 245 -19.79 22.43 8.65
C ALA A 245 -20.01 22.79 7.16
N THR A 246 -19.10 23.61 6.60
CA THR A 246 -19.23 24.17 5.24
C THR A 246 -19.35 23.08 4.18
N SER A 247 -18.50 22.04 4.25
CA SER A 247 -18.48 20.92 3.32
C SER A 247 -19.77 20.11 3.40
N GLU A 248 -20.25 19.86 4.61
CA GLU A 248 -21.41 19.03 4.91
C GLU A 248 -22.71 19.70 4.43
N VAL A 249 -22.83 21.02 4.64
CA VAL A 249 -23.95 21.82 4.12
C VAL A 249 -23.89 21.90 2.60
N GLY A 250 -22.70 22.08 2.02
CA GLY A 250 -22.48 22.04 0.58
C GLY A 250 -22.93 20.72 -0.05
N LEU A 251 -22.55 19.58 0.55
CA LEU A 251 -22.92 18.24 0.10
C LEU A 251 -24.43 17.97 0.25
N LEU A 252 -25.07 18.50 1.30
CA LEU A 252 -26.53 18.44 1.46
C LEU A 252 -27.26 19.16 0.32
N CYS A 253 -26.80 20.35 -0.04
CA CYS A 253 -27.32 21.10 -1.18
C CYS A 253 -27.02 20.38 -2.50
N CYS A 254 -25.82 19.81 -2.65
CA CYS A 254 -25.39 19.05 -3.82
C CYS A 254 -26.30 17.83 -4.07
N ALA A 255 -26.62 17.07 -3.02
CA ALA A 255 -27.55 15.93 -3.13
C ALA A 255 -28.95 16.36 -3.59
N CYS A 256 -29.42 17.55 -3.19
CA CYS A 256 -30.68 18.12 -3.68
C CYS A 256 -30.60 18.48 -5.18
N VAL A 257 -29.52 19.17 -5.58
CA VAL A 257 -29.29 19.61 -6.97
C VAL A 257 -29.12 18.41 -7.90
N HIS A 258 -28.34 17.40 -7.50
CA HIS A 258 -28.14 16.19 -8.27
C HIS A 258 -29.45 15.40 -8.47
N SER A 259 -30.32 15.37 -7.45
CA SER A 259 -31.61 14.67 -7.54
C SER A 259 -32.60 15.38 -8.47
N TYR A 260 -32.86 16.67 -8.24
CA TYR A 260 -33.82 17.48 -8.99
C TYR A 260 -33.26 18.90 -9.23
N PRO A 261 -32.47 19.10 -10.30
CA PRO A 261 -31.67 20.32 -10.47
C PRO A 261 -32.53 21.57 -10.72
N GLU A 262 -33.63 21.46 -11.48
CA GLU A 262 -34.52 22.58 -11.76
C GLU A 262 -35.16 23.13 -10.48
N GLU A 263 -35.82 22.27 -9.69
CA GLU A 263 -36.46 22.69 -8.44
C GLU A 263 -35.44 23.15 -7.40
N ALA A 264 -34.34 22.42 -7.22
CA ALA A 264 -33.31 22.76 -6.26
C ALA A 264 -32.64 24.11 -6.59
N SER A 265 -32.45 24.43 -7.87
CA SER A 265 -31.84 25.70 -8.26
C SER A 265 -32.64 26.92 -7.83
N VAL A 266 -33.97 26.84 -7.89
CA VAL A 266 -34.88 27.93 -7.52
C VAL A 266 -34.85 28.18 -6.01
N TYR A 267 -34.80 27.13 -5.20
CA TYR A 267 -34.90 27.21 -3.73
C TYR A 267 -33.54 27.33 -3.02
N LEU A 268 -32.44 26.88 -3.62
CA LEU A 268 -31.10 26.87 -3.02
C LEU A 268 -30.12 27.75 -3.79
N VAL A 269 -29.84 27.42 -5.05
CA VAL A 269 -28.77 28.09 -5.84
C VAL A 269 -29.05 29.58 -5.99
N LYS A 270 -30.26 29.94 -6.45
CA LYS A 270 -30.62 31.34 -6.68
C LYS A 270 -30.58 32.18 -5.40
N PRO A 271 -31.20 31.78 -4.27
CA PRO A 271 -31.09 32.55 -3.03
C PRO A 271 -29.64 32.75 -2.56
N ILE A 272 -28.83 31.69 -2.55
CA ILE A 272 -27.42 31.77 -2.14
C ILE A 272 -26.65 32.75 -3.06
N LEU A 273 -26.85 32.65 -4.37
CA LEU A 273 -26.21 33.53 -5.35
C LEU A 273 -26.58 35.00 -5.13
N MET A 274 -27.86 35.29 -4.91
CA MET A 274 -28.34 36.65 -4.64
C MET A 274 -27.79 37.20 -3.32
N THR A 275 -27.70 36.38 -2.28
CA THR A 275 -27.07 36.76 -1.00
C THR A 275 -25.60 37.11 -1.20
N ILE A 276 -24.85 36.32 -1.97
CA ILE A 276 -23.45 36.60 -2.27
C ILE A 276 -23.32 37.91 -3.06
N MET A 277 -24.13 38.12 -4.10
CA MET A 277 -24.12 39.36 -4.89
C MET A 277 -24.35 40.59 -4.00
N SER A 278 -25.41 40.56 -3.18
CA SER A 278 -25.71 41.66 -2.25
C SER A 278 -24.62 41.90 -1.21
N SER A 279 -23.88 40.85 -0.83
CA SER A 279 -22.77 40.94 0.13
C SER A 279 -21.52 41.59 -0.47
N PHE A 280 -21.37 41.55 -1.80
CA PHE A 280 -20.29 42.24 -2.52
C PHE A 280 -20.62 43.71 -2.85
N GLU A 281 -21.89 44.12 -2.82
CA GLU A 281 -22.29 45.50 -3.10
C GLU A 281 -21.61 46.49 -2.13
N GLY A 282 -20.84 47.45 -2.68
CA GLY A 282 -20.15 48.48 -1.90
C GLY A 282 -18.88 48.00 -1.18
N THR A 283 -18.41 46.77 -1.43
CA THR A 283 -17.15 46.27 -0.88
C THR A 283 -15.93 46.85 -1.60
N PRO A 284 -14.78 47.01 -0.91
CA PRO A 284 -13.55 47.43 -1.55
C PRO A 284 -13.04 46.37 -2.54
N THR A 285 -12.57 46.80 -3.70
CA THR A 285 -11.97 45.92 -4.72
C THR A 285 -10.48 46.21 -4.87
N THR A 286 -9.70 45.17 -5.17
CA THR A 286 -8.25 45.28 -5.38
C THR A 286 -7.89 45.87 -6.74
N GLY A 287 -8.78 45.75 -7.73
CA GLY A 287 -8.50 46.16 -9.12
C GLY A 287 -7.54 45.24 -9.87
N TYR A 288 -7.16 44.08 -9.31
CA TYR A 288 -6.23 43.11 -9.93
C TYR A 288 -6.85 42.24 -11.02
N VAL A 289 -8.15 42.38 -11.27
CA VAL A 289 -8.89 41.53 -12.22
C VAL A 289 -9.73 42.44 -13.09
N GLY A 290 -9.50 42.40 -14.40
CA GLY A 290 -10.17 43.27 -15.37
C GLY A 290 -9.41 44.58 -15.63
N ARG A 291 -9.63 45.20 -16.80
CA ARG A 291 -8.96 46.44 -17.24
C ARG A 291 -9.61 47.71 -16.66
N GLU A 292 -10.19 47.66 -15.46
CA GLU A 292 -10.73 48.86 -14.83
C GLU A 292 -9.58 49.67 -14.20
N VAL A 293 -9.49 50.95 -14.58
CA VAL A 293 -8.45 51.86 -14.08
C VAL A 293 -8.63 52.02 -12.57
N PRO A 294 -7.58 51.81 -11.75
CA PRO A 294 -7.71 51.96 -10.30
C PRO A 294 -8.15 53.39 -9.99
N ASN A 295 -9.34 53.53 -9.39
CA ASN A 295 -9.71 54.77 -8.73
C ASN A 295 -8.71 54.96 -7.58
N ASN A 296 -8.11 56.16 -7.48
CA ASN A 296 -7.13 56.54 -6.48
C ASN A 296 -7.70 56.48 -5.03
N MET A 297 -7.95 55.29 -4.51
CA MET A 297 -8.23 55.03 -3.10
C MET A 297 -7.05 54.27 -2.50
N SER A 298 -6.07 55.05 -2.05
CA SER A 298 -4.88 54.62 -1.31
C SER A 298 -5.19 54.25 0.15
N THR A 299 -6.27 53.53 0.42
CA THR A 299 -6.55 53.01 1.77
C THR A 299 -6.76 51.52 1.67
N LYS A 300 -5.95 50.76 2.45
CA LYS A 300 -6.07 49.31 2.68
C LYS A 300 -7.44 48.98 3.31
N ALA A 301 -8.50 49.07 2.52
CA ALA A 301 -9.84 48.73 2.94
C ALA A 301 -9.93 47.20 2.96
N THR A 302 -9.90 46.63 4.16
CA THR A 302 -10.03 45.19 4.40
C THR A 302 -11.49 44.86 4.65
N LEU A 303 -11.91 43.64 4.28
CA LEU A 303 -13.25 43.15 4.59
C LEU A 303 -13.38 42.97 6.11
N SER A 304 -14.57 43.22 6.65
CA SER A 304 -14.83 42.90 8.06
C SER A 304 -14.74 41.38 8.27
N PRO A 305 -14.19 40.89 9.41
CA PRO A 305 -14.03 39.45 9.63
C PRO A 305 -15.34 38.66 9.54
N ALA A 306 -16.47 39.27 9.94
CA ALA A 306 -17.79 38.66 9.84
C ALA A 306 -18.25 38.51 8.38
N LEU A 307 -18.06 39.55 7.56
CA LEU A 307 -18.39 39.52 6.14
C LEU A 307 -17.47 38.55 5.38
N GLU A 308 -16.17 38.55 5.68
CA GLU A 308 -15.20 37.61 5.10
C GLU A 308 -15.61 36.15 5.36
N THR A 309 -15.96 35.83 6.61
CA THR A 309 -16.40 34.48 7.00
C THR A 309 -17.71 34.08 6.32
N ALA A 310 -18.67 35.02 6.21
CA ALA A 310 -19.93 34.77 5.53
C ALA A 310 -19.74 34.52 4.02
N LEU A 311 -18.92 35.34 3.35
CA LEU A 311 -18.61 35.19 1.93
C LEU A 311 -17.87 33.88 1.66
N ASP A 312 -16.83 33.56 2.45
CA ASP A 312 -16.11 32.29 2.34
C ASP A 312 -17.06 31.08 2.48
N TYR A 313 -17.95 31.11 3.48
CA TYR A 313 -18.97 30.08 3.68
C TYR A 313 -19.91 29.94 2.49
N TYR A 314 -20.59 31.01 2.07
CA TYR A 314 -21.61 30.93 1.01
C TYR A 314 -21.01 30.57 -0.34
N LEU A 315 -19.83 31.11 -0.69
CA LEU A 315 -19.14 30.77 -1.94
C LEU A 315 -18.76 29.29 -1.99
N ARG A 316 -18.26 28.73 -0.89
CA ARG A 316 -17.89 27.31 -0.81
C ARG A 316 -19.11 26.39 -0.81
N VAL A 317 -20.16 26.73 -0.07
CA VAL A 317 -21.43 26.00 -0.12
C VAL A 317 -21.97 26.00 -1.54
N LEU A 318 -21.98 27.16 -2.22
CA LEU A 318 -22.41 27.27 -3.61
C LEU A 318 -21.56 26.39 -4.54
N ALA A 319 -20.23 26.46 -4.43
CA ALA A 319 -19.31 25.67 -5.24
C ALA A 319 -19.60 24.16 -5.17
N ILE A 320 -19.76 23.62 -3.96
CA ILE A 320 -20.08 22.20 -3.77
C ILE A 320 -21.50 21.87 -4.26
N SER A 321 -22.45 22.78 -4.04
CA SER A 321 -23.86 22.57 -4.42
C SER A 321 -24.06 22.35 -5.91
N ILE A 322 -23.22 22.99 -6.74
CA ILE A 322 -23.41 23.03 -8.20
C ILE A 322 -22.61 21.99 -8.97
N SER A 323 -21.88 21.09 -8.31
CA SER A 323 -21.00 20.12 -8.99
C SER A 323 -21.69 19.25 -10.05
N TYR A 324 -23.00 19.02 -9.90
CA TYR A 324 -23.85 18.25 -10.82
C TYR A 324 -25.06 19.05 -11.36
N ALA A 325 -24.95 20.38 -11.42
CA ALA A 325 -26.06 21.24 -11.84
C ALA A 325 -26.28 21.28 -13.37
N GLY A 326 -25.21 21.06 -14.14
CA GLY A 326 -25.20 21.00 -15.60
C GLY A 326 -25.88 22.21 -16.25
N PRO A 327 -26.89 22.01 -17.12
CA PRO A 327 -27.46 23.07 -17.96
C PRO A 327 -28.22 24.13 -17.15
N VAL A 328 -28.62 23.83 -15.91
CA VAL A 328 -29.33 24.79 -15.06
C VAL A 328 -28.47 26.00 -14.72
N LEU A 329 -27.13 25.87 -14.77
CA LEU A 329 -26.21 26.99 -14.55
C LEU A 329 -26.30 28.07 -15.63
N LEU A 330 -26.76 27.73 -16.84
CA LEU A 330 -26.94 28.70 -17.92
C LEU A 330 -27.96 29.80 -17.57
N SER A 331 -28.95 29.46 -16.73
CA SER A 331 -29.95 30.42 -16.22
C SER A 331 -29.34 31.55 -15.39
N TYR A 332 -28.14 31.34 -14.85
CA TYR A 332 -27.44 32.23 -13.92
C TYR A 332 -26.07 32.65 -14.46
N ARG A 333 -25.88 32.60 -15.79
CA ARG A 333 -24.59 32.83 -16.45
C ARG A 333 -23.92 34.15 -16.03
N GLU A 334 -24.66 35.25 -16.10
CA GLU A 334 -24.13 36.59 -15.82
C GLU A 334 -23.87 36.80 -14.32
N GLU A 335 -24.76 36.29 -13.47
CA GLU A 335 -24.58 36.34 -12.02
C GLU A 335 -23.36 35.54 -11.56
N LEU A 336 -23.15 34.34 -12.14
CA LEU A 336 -21.97 33.51 -11.84
C LEU A 336 -20.68 34.20 -12.28
N LYS A 337 -20.65 34.80 -13.48
CA LYS A 337 -19.49 35.59 -13.95
C LYS A 337 -19.17 36.73 -13.00
N HIS A 338 -20.20 37.48 -12.60
CA HIS A 338 -20.04 38.59 -11.67
C HIS A 338 -19.50 38.12 -10.32
N VAL A 339 -20.10 37.08 -9.72
CA VAL A 339 -19.68 36.57 -8.41
C VAL A 339 -18.26 36.02 -8.44
N ILE A 340 -17.87 35.27 -9.46
CA ILE A 340 -16.50 34.76 -9.59
C ILE A 340 -15.51 35.92 -9.73
N MET A 341 -15.83 36.92 -10.55
CA MET A 341 -15.00 38.12 -10.71
C MET A 341 -14.85 38.89 -9.39
N SER A 342 -15.96 39.19 -8.70
CA SER A 342 -15.94 39.88 -7.41
C SER A 342 -15.17 39.10 -6.35
N ALA A 343 -15.28 37.77 -6.34
CA ALA A 343 -14.54 36.92 -5.40
C ALA A 343 -13.03 37.03 -5.58
N PHE A 344 -12.51 37.10 -6.81
CA PHE A 344 -11.08 37.30 -7.07
C PHE A 344 -10.61 38.77 -6.90
N GLN A 345 -11.52 39.74 -6.98
CA GLN A 345 -11.24 41.15 -6.70
C GLN A 345 -11.28 41.48 -5.21
N ALA A 346 -11.71 40.54 -4.35
CA ALA A 346 -11.85 40.78 -2.93
C ALA A 346 -10.48 40.90 -2.25
N PRO A 347 -10.28 41.85 -1.31
CA PRO A 347 -9.05 41.99 -0.54
C PRO A 347 -8.97 40.97 0.61
N SER A 348 -9.25 39.69 0.32
CA SER A 348 -9.15 38.57 1.26
C SER A 348 -8.70 37.30 0.54
N TRP A 349 -7.61 36.70 1.02
CA TRP A 349 -7.13 35.41 0.52
C TRP A 349 -8.15 34.27 0.73
N LYS A 350 -8.95 34.31 1.81
CA LYS A 350 -9.98 33.29 2.06
C LYS A 350 -11.08 33.34 1.01
N VAL A 351 -11.60 34.54 0.75
CA VAL A 351 -12.64 34.78 -0.27
C VAL A 351 -12.11 34.44 -1.67
N ASN A 352 -10.86 34.81 -1.99
CA ASN A 352 -10.19 34.40 -3.23
C ASN A 352 -10.12 32.88 -3.37
N GLY A 353 -9.76 32.17 -2.29
CA GLY A 353 -9.75 30.71 -2.25
C GLY A 353 -11.13 30.07 -2.38
N ALA A 354 -12.19 30.72 -1.90
CA ALA A 354 -13.56 30.29 -2.14
C ALA A 354 -14.01 30.54 -3.60
N GLY A 355 -13.55 31.65 -4.20
CA GLY A 355 -13.74 31.96 -5.62
C GLY A 355 -13.05 30.95 -6.56
N ASP A 356 -11.83 30.51 -6.22
CA ASP A 356 -11.15 29.39 -6.88
C ASP A 356 -12.04 28.15 -6.96
N HIS A 357 -12.58 27.74 -5.81
CA HIS A 357 -13.43 26.55 -5.72
C HIS A 357 -14.71 26.69 -6.55
N LEU A 358 -15.34 27.88 -6.53
CA LEU A 358 -16.51 28.16 -7.33
C LEU A 358 -16.21 28.06 -8.83
N LEU A 359 -15.15 28.71 -9.31
CA LEU A 359 -14.75 28.66 -10.72
C LEU A 359 -14.48 27.22 -11.18
N ARG A 360 -13.77 26.44 -10.36
CA ARG A 360 -13.50 25.02 -10.63
C ARG A 360 -14.78 24.20 -10.76
N SER A 361 -15.73 24.43 -9.85
CA SER A 361 -17.00 23.69 -9.82
C SER A 361 -17.92 24.04 -10.97
N VAL A 362 -17.98 25.34 -11.35
CA VAL A 362 -18.72 25.78 -12.54
C VAL A 362 -18.12 25.14 -13.80
N LEU A 363 -16.81 25.24 -14.00
CA LEU A 363 -16.16 24.64 -15.17
C LEU A 363 -16.38 23.12 -15.21
N GLY A 364 -16.14 22.42 -14.11
CA GLY A 364 -16.31 20.97 -14.01
C GLY A 364 -17.75 20.51 -14.29
N SER A 365 -18.75 21.22 -13.77
CA SER A 365 -20.16 20.91 -14.00
C SER A 365 -20.58 21.12 -15.46
N LEU A 366 -19.94 22.04 -16.19
CA LEU A 366 -20.26 22.36 -17.59
C LEU A 366 -19.58 21.40 -18.57
N VAL A 367 -18.42 20.82 -18.25
CA VAL A 367 -17.62 20.03 -19.21
C VAL A 367 -17.64 18.53 -18.95
N SER A 368 -17.87 18.08 -17.72
CA SER A 368 -17.67 16.67 -17.33
C SER A 368 -18.86 15.77 -17.67
N PHE A 369 -18.56 14.50 -17.93
CA PHE A 369 -19.53 13.41 -18.06
C PHE A 369 -19.78 12.76 -16.70
N TYR A 370 -21.00 12.87 -16.19
CA TYR A 370 -21.45 12.24 -14.94
C TYR A 370 -22.87 11.67 -15.09
N PRO A 371 -23.23 10.65 -14.31
CA PRO A 371 -24.57 10.04 -14.38
C PRO A 371 -25.64 10.97 -13.78
N LEU A 372 -26.84 11.01 -14.37
CA LEU A 372 -27.95 11.88 -13.95
C LEU A 372 -29.10 11.15 -13.24
N ASP A 373 -29.23 9.84 -13.47
CA ASP A 373 -30.38 9.04 -13.03
C ASP A 373 -29.98 7.90 -12.08
N GLN A 374 -28.76 7.91 -11.54
CA GLN A 374 -28.21 6.77 -10.80
C GLN A 374 -29.03 6.41 -9.56
N TYR A 375 -29.52 7.41 -8.82
CA TYR A 375 -30.33 7.22 -7.61
C TYR A 375 -31.84 7.24 -7.87
N LYS A 376 -32.27 7.62 -9.08
CA LYS A 376 -33.68 7.74 -9.41
C LYS A 376 -34.36 6.37 -9.49
N PRO A 377 -35.64 6.26 -9.11
CA PRO A 377 -36.41 5.07 -9.38
C PRO A 377 -36.51 4.81 -10.88
N PHE A 378 -36.31 3.57 -11.32
CA PHE A 378 -36.43 3.19 -12.73
C PHE A 378 -37.67 2.32 -12.96
N SER A 379 -38.18 2.37 -14.20
CA SER A 379 -39.37 1.63 -14.65
C SER A 379 -39.07 0.15 -14.86
N CYS A 380 -38.71 -0.57 -13.81
CA CYS A 380 -38.73 -2.03 -13.78
C CYS A 380 -39.92 -2.50 -12.95
N GLN A 381 -40.40 -3.72 -13.22
CA GLN A 381 -41.36 -4.38 -12.34
C GLN A 381 -40.68 -4.62 -10.98
N SER A 382 -40.96 -3.75 -10.00
CA SER A 382 -40.43 -3.89 -8.65
C SER A 382 -40.98 -5.16 -7.99
N ILE A 383 -40.17 -5.79 -7.13
CA ILE A 383 -40.60 -6.99 -6.41
C ILE A 383 -41.68 -6.54 -5.41
N ALA A 384 -42.90 -7.05 -5.61
CA ALA A 384 -44.08 -6.69 -4.83
C ALA A 384 -44.35 -5.17 -4.77
N ASN A 385 -44.00 -4.40 -5.82
CA ASN A 385 -44.13 -2.95 -5.89
C ASN A 385 -43.25 -2.13 -4.91
N ILE A 386 -42.33 -2.77 -4.16
CA ILE A 386 -41.61 -2.12 -3.04
C ILE A 386 -40.10 -2.21 -3.21
N ILE A 387 -39.56 -3.40 -3.47
CA ILE A 387 -38.11 -3.63 -3.51
C ILE A 387 -37.57 -3.41 -4.92
N GLU A 388 -36.47 -2.66 -5.01
CA GLU A 388 -35.71 -2.48 -6.23
C GLU A 388 -35.02 -3.79 -6.65
N PRO A 389 -35.17 -4.23 -7.92
CA PRO A 389 -34.42 -5.35 -8.45
C PRO A 389 -32.93 -4.99 -8.58
N TRP A 390 -32.06 -5.79 -7.96
CA TRP A 390 -30.61 -5.59 -8.02
C TRP A 390 -29.99 -6.33 -9.21
N GLY A 391 -29.05 -5.66 -9.89
CA GLY A 391 -28.38 -6.15 -11.09
C GLY A 391 -27.15 -7.02 -10.80
N CYS A 392 -26.83 -7.94 -11.71
CA CYS A 392 -25.64 -8.78 -11.65
C CYS A 392 -24.67 -8.47 -12.80
N SER A 393 -23.39 -8.24 -12.51
CA SER A 393 -22.39 -7.90 -13.53
C SER A 393 -21.89 -9.09 -14.37
N LYS A 394 -22.38 -10.32 -14.11
CA LYS A 394 -21.89 -11.56 -14.74
C LYS A 394 -22.99 -12.39 -15.42
N ALA A 395 -24.19 -11.84 -15.62
CA ALA A 395 -25.33 -12.59 -16.17
C ALA A 395 -25.11 -13.02 -17.63
N HIS A 396 -25.59 -14.21 -18.02
CA HIS A 396 -25.58 -14.73 -19.40
C HIS A 396 -26.52 -13.96 -20.35
N GLN A 397 -26.20 -14.03 -21.65
CA GLN A 397 -26.88 -13.37 -22.79
C GLN A 397 -28.42 -13.54 -22.81
N ASP A 398 -28.97 -14.65 -22.28
CA ASP A 398 -30.42 -14.86 -22.26
C ASP A 398 -31.17 -13.98 -21.24
N ARG A 399 -30.48 -13.44 -20.22
CA ARG A 399 -31.02 -12.47 -19.24
C ARG A 399 -30.42 -11.06 -19.35
N GLU A 400 -29.43 -10.88 -20.24
CA GLU A 400 -28.88 -9.56 -20.57
C GLU A 400 -29.98 -8.57 -20.99
N VAL A 401 -31.06 -9.06 -21.62
CA VAL A 401 -32.20 -8.25 -22.08
C VAL A 401 -32.93 -7.51 -20.94
N GLU A 402 -32.98 -8.03 -19.71
CA GLU A 402 -33.70 -7.35 -18.61
C GLU A 402 -32.94 -6.15 -18.01
N MET A 403 -31.60 -6.19 -18.02
CA MET A 403 -30.73 -5.13 -17.48
C MET A 403 -30.21 -4.17 -18.57
N LEU A 404 -30.00 -4.66 -19.80
CA LEU A 404 -29.56 -3.84 -20.95
C LEU A 404 -30.66 -2.94 -21.51
N ASN A 405 -31.93 -3.15 -21.14
CA ASN A 405 -33.02 -2.30 -21.61
C ASN A 405 -33.00 -0.87 -21.03
N PHE A 406 -32.15 -0.57 -20.02
CA PHE A 406 -32.13 0.76 -19.38
C PHE A 406 -30.70 1.24 -19.08
N PRO A 407 -29.92 1.67 -20.09
CA PRO A 407 -28.62 2.29 -19.86
C PRO A 407 -28.75 3.52 -18.94
N PRO A 408 -27.72 3.84 -18.12
CA PRO A 408 -27.70 5.08 -17.35
C PRO A 408 -27.77 6.30 -18.27
N LYS A 409 -28.46 7.34 -17.80
CA LYS A 409 -28.47 8.64 -18.45
C LYS A 409 -27.24 9.41 -17.99
N TRP A 410 -26.46 9.89 -18.96
CA TRP A 410 -25.29 10.70 -18.72
C TRP A 410 -25.60 12.16 -19.01
N HIS A 411 -24.98 13.03 -18.24
CA HIS A 411 -24.79 14.41 -18.64
C HIS A 411 -23.87 14.43 -19.85
N ASP A 412 -24.36 14.98 -20.95
CA ASP A 412 -23.59 15.24 -22.16
C ASP A 412 -23.64 16.76 -22.40
N PRO A 413 -22.52 17.49 -22.22
CA PRO A 413 -22.48 18.94 -22.33
C PRO A 413 -23.04 19.47 -23.65
N SER A 414 -24.01 20.38 -23.56
CA SER A 414 -24.55 21.10 -24.71
C SER A 414 -23.58 22.14 -25.26
N GLN A 415 -23.80 22.57 -26.51
CA GLN A 415 -22.96 23.60 -27.13
C GLN A 415 -22.98 24.94 -26.37
N ASP A 416 -24.11 25.28 -25.73
CA ASP A 416 -24.24 26.49 -24.93
C ASP A 416 -23.40 26.41 -23.64
N GLU A 417 -23.38 25.25 -22.98
CA GLU A 417 -22.52 24.98 -21.82
C GLU A 417 -21.03 25.08 -22.18
N LEU A 418 -20.65 24.48 -23.30
CA LEU A 418 -19.28 24.57 -23.81
C LEU A 418 -18.92 26.02 -24.20
N SER A 419 -19.86 26.79 -24.75
CA SER A 419 -19.63 28.21 -25.05
C SER A 419 -19.38 29.03 -23.78
N PHE A 420 -20.13 28.74 -22.71
CA PHE A 420 -19.95 29.42 -21.43
C PHE A 420 -18.63 29.02 -20.76
N ALA A 421 -18.27 27.73 -20.81
CA ALA A 421 -16.97 27.27 -20.32
C ALA A 421 -15.79 27.94 -21.06
N ASN A 422 -15.87 28.08 -22.39
CA ASN A 422 -14.85 28.78 -23.17
C ASN A 422 -14.75 30.27 -22.82
N GLU A 423 -15.87 30.96 -22.61
CA GLU A 423 -15.87 32.35 -22.15
C GLU A 423 -15.15 32.51 -20.80
N LEU A 424 -15.42 31.61 -19.85
CA LEU A 424 -14.74 31.60 -18.56
C LEU A 424 -13.23 31.32 -18.71
N LEU A 425 -12.83 30.44 -19.63
CA LEU A 425 -11.42 30.18 -19.92
C LEU A 425 -10.72 31.39 -20.56
N GLU A 426 -11.34 32.07 -21.51
CA GLU A 426 -10.78 33.27 -22.13
C GLU A 426 -10.47 34.35 -21.07
N PHE A 427 -11.38 34.53 -20.10
CA PHE A 427 -11.24 35.55 -19.05
C PHE A 427 -10.38 35.12 -17.86
N HIS A 428 -10.60 33.94 -17.28
CA HIS A 428 -9.90 33.51 -16.06
C HIS A 428 -8.60 32.75 -16.32
N PHE A 429 -8.40 32.19 -17.52
CA PHE A 429 -7.16 31.51 -17.89
C PHE A 429 -6.33 32.36 -18.85
N GLN A 430 -6.78 32.59 -20.08
CA GLN A 430 -5.95 33.24 -21.10
C GLN A 430 -5.56 34.67 -20.71
N SER A 431 -6.53 35.49 -20.29
CA SER A 431 -6.25 36.87 -19.86
C SER A 431 -5.35 36.91 -18.62
N ALA A 432 -5.52 35.97 -17.67
CA ALA A 432 -4.69 35.87 -16.47
C ALA A 432 -3.24 35.48 -16.79
N VAL A 433 -3.02 34.59 -17.76
CA VAL A 433 -1.67 34.22 -18.22
C VAL A 433 -0.97 35.41 -18.89
N GLU A 434 -1.67 36.22 -19.67
CA GLU A 434 -1.12 37.44 -20.30
C GLU A 434 -0.80 38.52 -19.25
N GLU A 435 -1.65 38.65 -18.24
CA GLU A 435 -1.45 39.52 -17.10
C GLU A 435 -0.21 39.10 -16.28
N LEU A 436 -0.03 37.80 -16.03
CA LEU A 436 1.15 37.26 -15.35
C LEU A 436 2.45 37.68 -16.05
N LEU A 437 2.49 37.62 -17.38
CA LEU A 437 3.65 38.08 -18.16
C LEU A 437 3.89 39.58 -17.99
N THR A 438 2.82 40.37 -18.02
CA THR A 438 2.89 41.83 -17.90
C THR A 438 3.49 42.21 -16.55
N ILE A 439 3.08 41.55 -15.46
CA ILE A 439 3.62 41.76 -14.11
C ILE A 439 5.11 41.37 -14.04
N CYS A 440 5.51 40.27 -14.68
CA CYS A 440 6.91 39.82 -14.64
C CYS A 440 7.86 40.63 -15.55
N GLN A 441 7.36 41.29 -16.61
CA GLN A 441 8.16 42.05 -17.57
C GLN A 441 8.24 43.54 -17.26
N MET A 442 7.14 44.12 -16.78
CA MET A 442 7.17 45.46 -16.25
C MET A 442 7.85 45.33 -14.89
N GLU A 443 9.12 45.72 -14.77
CA GLU A 443 9.79 45.98 -13.50
C GLU A 443 9.03 47.11 -12.78
N VAL A 444 7.78 46.87 -12.38
CA VAL A 444 7.00 47.83 -11.61
C VAL A 444 7.68 47.82 -10.25
N GLN A 445 8.65 48.72 -10.10
CA GLN A 445 8.98 49.36 -8.83
C GLN A 445 7.68 50.01 -8.34
N SER A 446 6.76 49.18 -7.84
CA SER A 446 5.52 49.66 -7.29
C SER A 446 5.92 50.25 -5.95
N GLU A 447 5.89 51.57 -5.89
CA GLU A 447 5.99 52.38 -4.67
C GLU A 447 4.94 51.95 -3.60
N THR A 448 4.06 50.99 -3.93
CA THR A 448 2.91 50.51 -3.17
C THR A 448 3.06 49.13 -2.51
N GLY A 449 4.04 48.30 -2.90
CA GLY A 449 4.32 47.00 -2.26
C GLY A 449 3.26 45.90 -2.43
N ASP A 450 2.36 46.01 -3.43
CA ASP A 450 1.18 45.12 -3.61
C ASP A 450 1.35 44.02 -4.69
N GLU A 451 2.49 44.03 -5.38
CA GLU A 451 2.81 43.09 -6.47
C GLU A 451 2.65 41.61 -6.06
N LYS A 452 3.01 41.28 -4.81
CA LYS A 452 2.92 39.91 -4.28
C LYS A 452 1.48 39.38 -4.28
N GLU A 453 0.53 40.17 -3.81
CA GLU A 453 -0.86 39.72 -3.72
C GLU A 453 -1.49 39.64 -5.11
N HIS A 454 -1.13 40.56 -6.02
CA HIS A 454 -1.52 40.47 -7.43
C HIS A 454 -1.02 39.17 -8.08
N LEU A 455 0.27 38.82 -7.93
CA LEU A 455 0.82 37.55 -8.41
C LEU A 455 0.11 36.34 -7.82
N LYS A 456 -0.18 36.34 -6.51
CA LYS A 456 -0.89 35.24 -5.84
C LYS A 456 -2.28 35.00 -6.46
N ILE A 457 -3.05 36.07 -6.67
CA ILE A 457 -4.41 35.99 -7.22
C ILE A 457 -4.38 35.56 -8.69
N THR A 458 -3.46 36.10 -9.48
CA THR A 458 -3.29 35.73 -10.89
C THR A 458 -2.91 34.26 -11.05
N LEU A 459 -1.96 33.76 -10.25
CA LEU A 459 -1.59 32.34 -10.25
C LEU A 459 -2.74 31.44 -9.77
N LEU A 460 -3.49 31.89 -8.75
CA LEU A 460 -4.67 31.17 -8.27
C LEU A 460 -5.71 31.02 -9.39
N ARG A 461 -6.06 32.12 -10.09
CA ARG A 461 -7.01 32.09 -11.23
C ARG A 461 -6.60 31.09 -12.33
N ILE A 462 -5.33 31.11 -12.72
CA ILE A 462 -4.78 30.17 -13.71
C ILE A 462 -4.91 28.73 -13.22
N HIS A 463 -4.55 28.48 -11.97
CA HIS A 463 -4.68 27.15 -11.35
C HIS A 463 -6.14 26.69 -11.29
N SER A 464 -7.06 27.55 -10.86
CA SER A 464 -8.51 27.28 -10.79
C SER A 464 -9.05 26.82 -12.13
N ALA A 465 -8.75 27.58 -13.19
CA ALA A 465 -9.25 27.27 -14.52
C ALA A 465 -8.74 25.91 -15.02
N LEU A 466 -7.44 25.64 -14.86
CA LEU A 466 -6.83 24.36 -15.26
C LEU A 466 -7.39 23.17 -14.48
N GLN A 467 -7.60 23.33 -13.17
CA GLN A 467 -8.12 22.26 -12.33
C GLN A 467 -9.62 22.02 -12.57
N GLY A 468 -10.38 23.05 -12.97
CA GLY A 468 -11.80 22.92 -13.30
C GLY A 468 -12.04 22.14 -14.60
N VAL A 469 -11.21 22.35 -15.62
CA VAL A 469 -11.35 21.64 -16.92
C VAL A 469 -10.54 20.37 -17.03
N MET A 470 -9.50 20.19 -16.20
CA MET A 470 -8.66 18.98 -16.16
C MET A 470 -8.15 18.57 -17.56
N SER A 471 -8.44 17.33 -18.00
CA SER A 471 -8.09 16.85 -19.34
C SER A 471 -9.02 17.34 -20.46
N CYS A 472 -10.12 18.03 -20.16
CA CYS A 472 -11.00 18.62 -21.17
C CYS A 472 -10.33 19.76 -21.95
N LEU A 473 -9.33 20.44 -21.37
CA LEU A 473 -8.42 21.30 -22.12
C LEU A 473 -7.30 20.44 -22.73
N PRO A 474 -7.18 20.35 -24.07
CA PRO A 474 -6.24 19.45 -24.73
C PRO A 474 -4.78 19.58 -24.27
N GLU A 475 -4.06 18.46 -24.33
CA GLU A 475 -2.63 18.38 -23.99
C GLU A 475 -1.75 19.20 -24.97
N LEU A 476 -0.55 19.55 -24.50
CA LEU A 476 0.54 20.12 -25.29
C LEU A 476 0.93 19.16 -26.43
N ARG A 477 1.20 19.69 -27.64
CA ARG A 477 1.59 18.84 -28.76
C ARG A 477 3.02 18.33 -28.55
N PRO A 478 3.29 17.02 -28.70
CA PRO A 478 4.64 16.49 -28.57
C PRO A 478 5.48 16.76 -29.83
N SER A 479 6.80 16.55 -29.72
CA SER A 479 7.71 16.63 -30.85
C SER A 479 7.94 15.25 -31.49
N TYR A 480 7.95 15.20 -32.82
CA TYR A 480 8.15 13.98 -33.61
C TYR A 480 9.48 14.03 -34.35
N LYS A 481 10.24 12.92 -34.33
CA LYS A 481 11.56 12.83 -34.99
C LYS A 481 11.54 13.13 -36.50
N ASP A 482 10.44 12.81 -37.18
CA ASP A 482 10.31 13.01 -38.63
C ASP A 482 9.88 14.43 -39.05
N GLY A 483 9.69 15.36 -38.09
CA GLY A 483 9.24 16.74 -38.35
C GLY A 483 7.84 16.88 -38.96
N ARG A 484 7.23 15.78 -39.42
CA ARG A 484 5.85 15.72 -39.91
C ARG A 484 4.95 15.32 -38.75
N SER A 485 4.01 16.20 -38.40
CA SER A 485 2.89 15.93 -37.49
C SER A 485 1.89 14.95 -38.14
N LYS A 486 2.33 13.74 -38.47
CA LYS A 486 1.40 12.65 -38.73
C LYS A 486 1.07 12.06 -37.36
N VAL A 487 -0.21 12.12 -36.99
CA VAL A 487 -0.75 11.44 -35.80
C VAL A 487 -0.30 9.99 -35.88
N VAL A 488 0.73 9.64 -35.10
CA VAL A 488 1.15 8.24 -35.01
C VAL A 488 0.04 7.54 -34.23
N GLU A 489 -0.66 6.62 -34.89
CA GLU A 489 -1.66 5.80 -34.22
C GLU A 489 -0.99 5.09 -33.03
N PRO A 490 -1.49 5.29 -31.79
CA PRO A 490 -0.91 4.65 -30.64
C PRO A 490 -1.00 3.12 -30.80
N SER A 491 0.04 2.40 -30.40
CA SER A 491 0.06 0.92 -30.48
C SER A 491 -1.03 0.26 -29.63
N PHE A 492 -1.61 1.00 -28.67
CA PHE A 492 -2.77 0.61 -27.87
C PHE A 492 -3.68 1.82 -27.63
N PHE A 493 -4.98 1.66 -27.92
CA PHE A 493 -6.00 2.69 -27.66
C PHE A 493 -6.80 2.32 -26.41
N ILE A 494 -6.64 3.09 -25.33
CA ILE A 494 -7.56 3.06 -24.19
C ILE A 494 -8.65 4.09 -24.49
N ALA A 495 -9.89 3.65 -24.72
CA ALA A 495 -11.00 4.56 -24.93
C ALA A 495 -11.48 5.14 -23.58
N GLY A 496 -11.52 6.45 -23.41
CA GLY A 496 -12.08 7.11 -22.23
C GLY A 496 -11.90 8.62 -22.28
N SER A 497 -12.88 9.36 -21.79
CA SER A 497 -12.86 10.83 -21.66
C SER A 497 -13.65 11.21 -20.41
N SER A 498 -13.14 12.16 -19.62
CA SER A 498 -13.82 12.68 -18.44
C SER A 498 -14.89 13.70 -18.80
N GLY A 499 -14.77 14.33 -19.97
CA GLY A 499 -15.69 15.36 -20.45
C GLY A 499 -15.48 15.75 -21.91
N SER A 500 -16.22 16.76 -22.34
CA SER A 500 -16.16 17.35 -23.69
C SER A 500 -15.00 18.34 -23.80
N THR A 501 -14.35 18.37 -24.98
CA THR A 501 -13.18 19.22 -25.20
C THR A 501 -13.53 20.71 -25.24
N VAL A 502 -12.79 21.53 -24.50
CA VAL A 502 -12.88 23.01 -24.48
C VAL A 502 -11.52 23.64 -24.68
N GLY A 503 -11.47 24.87 -25.21
CA GLY A 503 -10.24 25.57 -25.56
C GLY A 503 -9.43 24.86 -26.64
N SER A 504 -8.11 25.09 -26.65
CA SER A 504 -7.20 24.48 -27.62
C SER A 504 -5.85 24.12 -27.00
N SER A 505 -5.10 23.21 -27.64
CA SER A 505 -3.71 22.90 -27.25
C SER A 505 -2.82 24.14 -27.25
N GLU A 506 -3.10 25.13 -28.11
CA GLU A 506 -2.33 26.37 -28.22
C GLU A 506 -2.47 27.23 -26.96
N MET A 507 -3.64 27.22 -26.32
CA MET A 507 -3.84 27.91 -25.04
C MET A 507 -2.93 27.32 -23.96
N ARG A 508 -2.82 25.98 -23.90
CA ARG A 508 -1.94 25.28 -22.96
C ARG A 508 -0.46 25.52 -23.29
N GLU A 509 -0.09 25.56 -24.58
CA GLU A 509 1.28 25.86 -25.06
C GLU A 509 1.71 27.28 -24.67
N LYS A 510 0.86 28.27 -24.94
CA LYS A 510 1.11 29.67 -24.54
C LYS A 510 1.21 29.80 -23.02
N ALA A 511 0.35 29.13 -22.26
CA ALA A 511 0.46 29.12 -20.80
C ALA A 511 1.77 28.49 -20.31
N ALA A 512 2.23 27.38 -20.90
CA ALA A 512 3.49 26.75 -20.55
C ALA A 512 4.70 27.69 -20.79
N GLU A 513 4.71 28.42 -21.91
CA GLU A 513 5.75 29.41 -22.21
C GLU A 513 5.78 30.55 -21.18
N LEU A 514 4.62 31.15 -20.89
CA LEU A 514 4.53 32.30 -20.01
C LEU A 514 4.74 31.93 -18.53
N VAL A 515 4.31 30.75 -18.11
CA VAL A 515 4.58 30.22 -16.76
C VAL A 515 6.06 29.89 -16.57
N HIS A 516 6.76 29.41 -17.60
CA HIS A 516 8.23 29.25 -17.55
C HIS A 516 8.92 30.60 -17.26
N ILE A 517 8.56 31.66 -17.98
CA ILE A 517 9.10 33.01 -17.77
C ILE A 517 8.82 33.49 -16.34
N ALA A 518 7.58 33.33 -15.88
CA ALA A 518 7.19 33.70 -14.52
C ALA A 518 7.95 32.90 -13.45
N CYS A 519 8.16 31.60 -13.67
CA CYS A 519 8.95 30.76 -12.77
C CYS A 519 10.40 31.25 -12.66
N ARG A 520 11.02 31.62 -13.79
CA ARG A 520 12.38 32.17 -13.81
C ARG A 520 12.46 33.53 -13.10
N TYR A 521 11.46 34.38 -13.27
CA TYR A 521 11.35 35.64 -12.54
C TYR A 521 11.29 35.41 -11.02
N LEU A 522 10.40 34.51 -10.55
CA LEU A 522 10.26 34.23 -9.12
C LEU A 522 11.52 33.61 -8.50
N LEU A 523 12.19 32.70 -9.21
CA LEU A 523 13.47 32.12 -8.78
C LEU A 523 14.62 33.14 -8.75
N LYS A 524 14.49 34.29 -9.41
CA LYS A 524 15.52 35.34 -9.44
C LYS A 524 15.23 36.45 -8.44
N GLU A 525 14.00 36.97 -8.43
CA GLU A 525 13.63 38.19 -7.69
C GLU A 525 12.85 37.90 -6.39
N ARG A 526 12.26 36.70 -6.25
CA ARG A 526 11.34 36.34 -5.14
C ARG A 526 11.65 34.96 -4.53
N THR A 527 12.93 34.59 -4.41
CA THR A 527 13.37 33.28 -3.86
C THR A 527 12.86 32.99 -2.45
N ASP A 528 12.66 34.03 -1.65
CA ASP A 528 12.23 33.87 -0.25
C ASP A 528 10.72 33.63 -0.12
N ASP A 529 9.93 33.76 -1.19
CA ASP A 529 8.47 33.60 -1.16
C ASP A 529 8.03 32.16 -1.44
N SER A 530 8.03 31.34 -0.39
CA SER A 530 7.59 29.94 -0.49
C SER A 530 6.15 29.75 -1.00
N ILE A 531 5.28 30.76 -0.84
CA ILE A 531 3.87 30.68 -1.23
C ILE A 531 3.74 30.83 -2.74
N LEU A 532 4.36 31.87 -3.31
CA LEU A 532 4.36 32.10 -4.76
C LEU A 532 5.02 30.93 -5.49
N LEU A 533 6.15 30.44 -4.99
CA LEU A 533 6.84 29.28 -5.56
C LEU A 533 5.96 28.02 -5.51
N ALA A 534 5.25 27.76 -4.40
CA ALA A 534 4.33 26.64 -4.31
C ALA A 534 3.13 26.77 -5.26
N LEU A 535 2.59 27.99 -5.44
CA LEU A 535 1.50 28.24 -6.40
C LEU A 535 1.96 28.01 -7.84
N VAL A 536 3.14 28.50 -8.23
CA VAL A 536 3.68 28.23 -9.57
C VAL A 536 3.91 26.74 -9.79
N VAL A 537 4.44 26.00 -8.81
CA VAL A 537 4.56 24.54 -8.92
C VAL A 537 3.21 23.87 -9.19
N ARG A 538 2.12 24.32 -8.55
CA ARG A 538 0.77 23.77 -8.77
C ARG A 538 0.21 24.11 -10.14
N VAL A 539 0.45 25.32 -10.64
CA VAL A 539 0.11 25.71 -12.01
C VAL A 539 0.86 24.83 -12.99
N ILE A 540 2.18 24.64 -12.79
CA ILE A 540 2.99 23.73 -13.61
C ILE A 540 2.38 22.32 -13.55
N ASP A 541 2.13 21.75 -12.36
CA ASP A 541 1.57 20.41 -12.20
C ASP A 541 0.29 20.21 -13.02
N ALA A 542 -0.65 21.15 -12.95
CA ALA A 542 -1.91 21.10 -13.70
C ALA A 542 -1.72 21.28 -15.22
N LEU A 543 -0.72 22.06 -15.65
CA LEU A 543 -0.38 22.24 -17.06
C LEU A 543 0.23 20.99 -17.68
N VAL A 544 1.16 20.33 -16.99
CA VAL A 544 2.03 19.32 -17.61
C VAL A 544 1.66 17.87 -17.25
N ASN A 545 1.12 17.59 -16.05
CA ASN A 545 0.73 16.23 -15.66
C ASN A 545 -0.71 15.89 -16.09
N TYR A 546 -0.92 15.89 -17.40
CA TYR A 546 -2.21 15.64 -18.06
C TYR A 546 -2.80 14.26 -17.69
N GLY A 547 -4.06 14.22 -17.24
CA GLY A 547 -4.72 12.98 -16.80
C GLY A 547 -4.43 12.55 -15.34
N SER A 548 -3.56 13.26 -14.61
CA SER A 548 -3.23 12.91 -13.23
C SER A 548 -4.28 13.36 -12.22
N LEU A 549 -4.99 14.47 -12.49
CA LEU A 549 -6.06 14.96 -11.63
C LEU A 549 -7.22 13.94 -11.59
N GLU A 550 -7.60 13.37 -12.74
CA GLU A 550 -8.61 12.32 -12.85
C GLU A 550 -8.20 11.05 -12.10
N TYR A 551 -6.90 10.73 -12.06
CA TYR A 551 -6.42 9.60 -11.26
C TYR A 551 -6.58 9.86 -9.76
N ASP A 552 -6.26 11.08 -9.30
CA ASP A 552 -6.34 11.46 -7.89
C ASP A 552 -7.82 11.45 -7.42
N GLU A 553 -8.76 11.91 -8.26
CA GLU A 553 -10.21 11.79 -8.03
C GLU A 553 -10.65 10.33 -8.00
N TRP A 554 -10.28 9.54 -9.01
CA TRP A 554 -10.62 8.11 -9.06
C TRP A 554 -10.08 7.34 -7.85
N SER A 555 -8.84 7.61 -7.44
CA SER A 555 -8.20 6.93 -6.32
C SER A 555 -8.92 7.20 -5.00
N SER A 556 -9.48 8.39 -4.84
CA SER A 556 -10.26 8.76 -3.66
C SER A 556 -11.65 8.10 -3.71
N HIS A 557 -12.33 8.23 -4.85
CA HIS A 557 -13.68 7.71 -5.05
C HIS A 557 -13.74 6.17 -5.02
N VAL A 558 -12.73 5.46 -5.53
CA VAL A 558 -12.72 3.98 -5.49
C VAL A 558 -12.59 3.42 -4.07
N GLN A 559 -11.97 4.16 -3.14
CA GLN A 559 -11.92 3.74 -1.73
C GLN A 559 -13.25 4.01 -1.04
N ALA A 560 -13.85 5.18 -1.29
CA ALA A 560 -15.21 5.51 -0.83
C ALA A 560 -16.22 4.44 -1.28
N TRP A 561 -16.24 4.13 -2.58
CA TRP A 561 -17.14 3.13 -3.16
C TRP A 561 -16.97 1.73 -2.54
N LYS A 562 -15.75 1.33 -2.18
CA LYS A 562 -15.54 0.03 -1.51
C LYS A 562 -16.20 -0.03 -0.13
N LEU A 563 -16.13 1.05 0.62
CA LEU A 563 -16.72 1.16 1.96
C LEU A 563 -18.26 1.23 1.87
N GLU A 564 -18.79 2.11 1.02
CA GLU A 564 -20.24 2.27 0.82
C GLU A 564 -20.87 0.97 0.28
N SER A 565 -20.20 0.34 -0.69
CA SER A 565 -20.74 -0.82 -1.38
C SER A 565 -20.61 -2.12 -0.57
N ALA A 566 -20.03 -2.10 0.63
CA ALA A 566 -19.91 -3.27 1.51
C ALA A 566 -21.28 -3.72 2.05
N ALA A 567 -22.15 -2.77 2.38
CA ALA A 567 -23.49 -3.03 2.96
C ALA A 567 -24.52 -3.54 1.94
N ILE A 568 -24.27 -3.31 0.65
CA ILE A 568 -25.23 -3.50 -0.44
C ILE A 568 -24.78 -4.60 -1.41
N ILE A 569 -24.60 -5.81 -0.87
CA ILE A 569 -24.18 -6.99 -1.64
C ILE A 569 -25.17 -8.13 -1.39
N GLU A 570 -25.80 -8.59 -2.46
CA GLU A 570 -26.50 -9.88 -2.45
C GLU A 570 -25.53 -10.95 -2.98
N PRO A 571 -25.23 -12.00 -2.21
CA PRO A 571 -24.33 -13.08 -2.61
C PRO A 571 -24.91 -13.90 -3.77
N GLN A 572 -24.06 -14.69 -4.42
CA GLN A 572 -24.48 -15.60 -5.51
C GLN A 572 -25.52 -16.62 -5.04
N CYS A 573 -25.30 -17.19 -3.85
CA CYS A 573 -26.23 -18.09 -3.19
C CYS A 573 -27.27 -17.28 -2.40
N ASN A 574 -28.50 -17.28 -2.90
CA ASN A 574 -29.65 -16.71 -2.20
C ASN A 574 -30.71 -17.80 -2.07
N PHE A 575 -31.00 -18.25 -0.85
CA PHE A 575 -32.02 -19.26 -0.53
C PHE A 575 -33.36 -18.64 -0.08
N ILE A 576 -33.45 -17.30 -0.05
CA ILE A 576 -34.72 -16.59 0.22
C ILE A 576 -35.59 -16.58 -1.04
N VAL A 577 -34.97 -16.35 -2.20
CA VAL A 577 -35.65 -16.36 -3.52
C VAL A 577 -35.25 -17.61 -4.33
N PRO A 578 -36.12 -18.14 -5.20
CA PRO A 578 -35.88 -19.42 -5.88
C PRO A 578 -34.79 -19.40 -6.96
N PHE A 579 -34.05 -18.29 -7.11
CA PHE A 579 -33.05 -18.11 -8.17
C PHE A 579 -31.70 -17.70 -7.62
N HIS A 580 -30.70 -18.57 -7.77
CA HIS A 580 -29.30 -18.21 -7.53
C HIS A 580 -28.74 -17.36 -8.67
N ALA A 581 -27.88 -16.40 -8.31
CA ALA A 581 -27.23 -15.51 -9.26
C ALA A 581 -25.85 -16.04 -9.68
N GLN A 582 -25.45 -15.81 -10.93
CA GLN A 582 -24.11 -16.18 -11.42
C GLN A 582 -22.99 -15.32 -10.80
N GLY A 583 -23.33 -14.16 -10.25
CA GLY A 583 -22.41 -13.21 -9.61
C GLY A 583 -23.08 -12.50 -8.45
N LYS A 584 -22.31 -11.71 -7.70
CA LYS A 584 -22.84 -10.81 -6.68
C LYS A 584 -23.79 -9.80 -7.33
N LYS A 585 -24.96 -9.58 -6.73
CA LYS A 585 -25.92 -8.56 -7.17
C LYS A 585 -25.78 -7.29 -6.35
N ARG A 586 -26.05 -6.13 -6.97
CA ARG A 586 -25.93 -4.79 -6.38
C ARG A 586 -27.07 -3.88 -6.86
N PRO A 587 -27.44 -2.83 -6.10
CA PRO A 587 -28.40 -1.83 -6.56
C PRO A 587 -27.88 -1.09 -7.81
N ARG A 588 -28.81 -0.51 -8.59
CA ARG A 588 -28.47 0.17 -9.85
C ARG A 588 -27.44 1.27 -9.64
N TRP A 589 -27.65 2.12 -8.64
CA TRP A 589 -26.77 3.26 -8.37
C TRP A 589 -25.31 2.83 -8.21
N ALA A 590 -25.05 1.74 -7.48
CA ALA A 590 -23.70 1.25 -7.24
C ALA A 590 -23.03 0.67 -8.49
N LEU A 591 -23.82 0.14 -9.42
CA LEU A 591 -23.34 -0.33 -10.72
C LEU A 591 -23.03 0.83 -11.67
N VAL A 592 -23.89 1.86 -11.70
CA VAL A 592 -23.68 3.07 -12.51
C VAL A 592 -22.48 3.86 -12.00
N ASP A 593 -22.36 4.04 -10.69
CA ASP A 593 -21.23 4.72 -10.06
C ASP A 593 -19.91 3.98 -10.32
N LYS A 594 -19.95 2.64 -10.28
CA LYS A 594 -18.80 1.82 -10.71
C LYS A 594 -18.44 2.03 -12.18
N ALA A 595 -19.43 2.21 -13.06
CA ALA A 595 -19.17 2.54 -14.46
C ALA A 595 -18.55 3.94 -14.62
N HIS A 596 -19.00 4.92 -13.83
CA HIS A 596 -18.38 6.25 -13.75
C HIS A 596 -16.93 6.19 -13.29
N LEU A 597 -16.63 5.48 -12.20
CA LEU A 597 -15.27 5.19 -11.74
C LEU A 597 -14.39 4.58 -12.84
N HIS A 598 -14.93 3.62 -13.58
CA HIS A 598 -14.20 3.03 -14.70
C HIS A 598 -13.96 4.03 -15.85
N ASN A 599 -14.91 4.92 -16.15
CA ASN A 599 -14.72 5.97 -17.15
C ASN A 599 -13.60 6.94 -16.75
N THR A 600 -13.62 7.44 -15.51
CA THR A 600 -12.60 8.37 -14.98
C THR A 600 -11.21 7.72 -14.98
N TRP A 601 -11.11 6.45 -14.56
CA TRP A 601 -9.84 5.71 -14.63
C TRP A 601 -9.35 5.56 -16.07
N ARG A 602 -10.23 5.17 -17.01
CA ARG A 602 -9.89 4.99 -18.42
C ARG A 602 -9.41 6.29 -19.04
N CYS A 603 -10.08 7.41 -18.76
CA CYS A 603 -9.66 8.74 -19.20
C CYS A 603 -8.26 9.10 -18.68
N SER A 604 -8.01 8.89 -17.38
CA SER A 604 -6.69 9.11 -16.81
C SER A 604 -5.61 8.28 -17.52
N GLN A 605 -5.85 6.99 -17.72
CA GLN A 605 -4.86 6.12 -18.37
C GLN A 605 -4.66 6.44 -19.85
N SER A 606 -5.73 6.78 -20.59
CA SER A 606 -5.65 7.12 -22.01
C SER A 606 -4.85 8.39 -22.24
N SER A 607 -5.01 9.37 -21.35
CA SER A 607 -4.30 10.64 -21.37
C SER A 607 -2.84 10.49 -20.95
N TYR A 608 -2.59 9.83 -19.81
CA TYR A 608 -1.28 9.80 -19.15
C TYR A 608 -0.31 8.73 -19.70
N HIS A 609 -0.77 7.77 -20.50
CA HIS A 609 0.11 6.72 -21.07
C HIS A 609 0.20 6.74 -22.59
N ARG A 610 -0.35 7.79 -23.23
CA ARG A 610 -0.46 7.92 -24.69
C ARG A 610 0.86 7.77 -25.44
N TYR A 611 1.94 8.36 -24.93
CA TYR A 611 3.24 8.42 -25.63
C TYR A 611 4.32 7.49 -25.07
N ARG A 612 4.01 6.78 -23.97
CA ARG A 612 5.02 6.08 -23.16
C ARG A 612 5.79 4.98 -23.90
N THR A 613 5.15 4.31 -24.84
CA THR A 613 5.75 3.20 -25.62
C THR A 613 6.38 3.64 -26.93
N ASN A 614 6.24 4.91 -27.32
CA ASN A 614 6.63 5.37 -28.65
C ASN A 614 8.00 6.07 -28.63
N ALA A 615 9.05 5.35 -29.07
CA ALA A 615 10.42 5.87 -29.13
C ALA A 615 10.63 7.00 -30.15
N ASN A 616 9.64 7.29 -31.02
CA ASN A 616 9.70 8.34 -32.04
C ASN A 616 9.10 9.67 -31.56
N VAL A 617 8.51 9.69 -30.37
CA VAL A 617 7.88 10.86 -29.77
C VAL A 617 8.73 11.34 -28.59
N SER A 618 9.03 12.63 -28.57
CA SER A 618 9.72 13.30 -27.47
C SER A 618 8.85 14.42 -26.89
N PRO A 619 9.06 14.80 -25.62
CA PRO A 619 8.40 15.96 -25.05
C PRO A 619 8.73 17.22 -25.88
N SER A 620 7.82 18.18 -25.90
CA SER A 620 8.04 19.48 -26.55
C SER A 620 9.12 20.29 -25.84
N SER A 621 9.74 21.25 -26.53
CA SER A 621 10.73 22.15 -25.94
C SER A 621 10.18 22.90 -24.71
N LEU A 622 8.92 23.33 -24.77
CA LEU A 622 8.21 23.98 -23.67
C LEU A 622 8.12 23.08 -22.43
N MET A 623 7.80 21.81 -22.63
CA MET A 623 7.71 20.84 -21.54
C MET A 623 9.08 20.54 -20.93
N VAL A 624 10.14 20.47 -21.74
CA VAL A 624 11.51 20.31 -21.25
C VAL A 624 11.94 21.50 -20.39
N ASN A 625 11.55 22.72 -20.73
CA ASN A 625 11.84 23.91 -19.92
C ASN A 625 11.15 23.84 -18.55
N LEU A 626 9.86 23.49 -18.51
CA LEU A 626 9.12 23.33 -17.25
C LEU A 626 9.66 22.17 -16.39
N VAL A 627 10.18 21.11 -17.01
CA VAL A 627 10.86 20.02 -16.28
C VAL A 627 12.14 20.52 -15.61
N LYS A 628 12.92 21.37 -16.29
CA LYS A 628 14.11 22.00 -15.69
C LYS A 628 13.72 22.93 -14.54
N ASP A 629 12.64 23.70 -14.70
CA ASP A 629 12.14 24.53 -13.61
C ASP A 629 11.70 23.70 -12.39
N LEU A 630 10.98 22.60 -12.60
CA LEU A 630 10.59 21.68 -11.54
C LEU A 630 11.81 21.02 -10.88
N LEU A 631 12.85 20.71 -11.66
CA LEU A 631 14.11 20.18 -11.13
C LEU A 631 14.78 21.22 -10.23
N ASP A 632 14.91 22.48 -10.66
CA ASP A 632 15.48 23.56 -9.86
C ASP A 632 14.67 23.77 -8.56
N LEU A 633 13.32 23.80 -8.66
CA LEU A 633 12.42 23.94 -7.52
C LEU A 633 12.45 22.74 -6.56
N SER A 634 12.71 21.54 -7.06
CA SER A 634 12.89 20.34 -6.24
C SER A 634 14.17 20.35 -5.40
N LEU A 635 15.09 21.26 -5.73
CA LEU A 635 16.35 21.51 -5.04
C LEU A 635 16.33 22.82 -4.23
N HIS A 636 15.16 23.45 -4.04
CA HIS A 636 15.02 24.72 -3.33
C HIS A 636 15.28 24.63 -1.81
N ASN A 637 15.51 25.75 -1.12
CA ASN A 637 15.76 25.75 0.34
C ASN A 637 14.53 25.31 1.17
N TYR A 638 13.32 25.71 0.77
CA TYR A 638 12.05 25.39 1.44
C TYR A 638 11.61 23.95 1.17
N GLU A 639 11.34 23.20 2.24
CA GLU A 639 10.86 21.80 2.16
C GLU A 639 9.50 21.67 1.47
N THR A 640 8.58 22.61 1.71
CA THR A 640 7.25 22.61 1.09
C THR A 640 7.34 22.72 -0.43
N VAL A 641 8.11 23.68 -0.93
CA VAL A 641 8.37 23.88 -2.37
C VAL A 641 9.01 22.63 -2.97
N ARG A 642 10.06 22.10 -2.33
CA ARG A 642 10.74 20.87 -2.79
C ARG A 642 9.80 19.67 -2.86
N SER A 643 8.97 19.47 -1.83
CA SER A 643 8.02 18.36 -1.77
C SER A 643 6.98 18.46 -2.89
N TYR A 644 6.40 19.65 -3.12
CA TYR A 644 5.45 19.84 -4.22
C TYR A 644 6.10 19.63 -5.59
N ALA A 645 7.27 20.24 -5.82
CA ALA A 645 7.99 20.15 -7.09
C ALA A 645 8.46 18.70 -7.37
N GLY A 646 9.01 18.01 -6.37
CA GLY A 646 9.45 16.63 -6.48
C GLY A 646 8.31 15.64 -6.80
N ARG A 647 7.11 15.85 -6.23
CA ARG A 647 5.91 15.05 -6.59
C ARG A 647 5.50 15.28 -8.04
N SER A 648 5.43 16.54 -8.46
CA SER A 648 5.07 16.92 -9.83
C SER A 648 6.08 16.39 -10.86
N LEU A 649 7.39 16.54 -10.58
CA LEU A 649 8.46 16.01 -11.40
C LEU A 649 8.42 14.48 -11.50
N THR A 650 8.14 13.77 -10.41
CA THR A 650 8.04 12.30 -10.44
C THR A 650 6.88 11.82 -11.30
N LYS A 651 5.73 12.53 -11.26
CA LYS A 651 4.62 12.30 -12.20
C LYS A 651 5.12 12.54 -13.65
N MET A 652 5.88 13.60 -13.90
CA MET A 652 6.41 13.86 -15.24
C MET A 652 7.35 12.77 -15.76
N LEU A 653 8.29 12.32 -14.93
CA LEU A 653 9.25 11.27 -15.27
C LEU A 653 8.57 9.93 -15.58
N LYS A 654 7.41 9.66 -14.97
CA LYS A 654 6.61 8.46 -15.26
C LYS A 654 5.85 8.60 -16.59
N HIS A 655 5.42 9.80 -16.96
CA HIS A 655 4.80 10.11 -18.26
C HIS A 655 5.83 10.04 -19.40
N TRP A 656 7.01 10.65 -19.20
CA TRP A 656 8.11 10.73 -20.17
C TRP A 656 9.41 10.07 -19.66
N PRO A 657 9.54 8.74 -19.79
CA PRO A 657 10.75 8.02 -19.36
C PRO A 657 12.06 8.48 -20.01
N SER A 658 12.00 9.13 -21.20
CA SER A 658 13.18 9.65 -21.90
C SER A 658 13.93 10.73 -21.12
N LEU A 659 13.25 11.45 -20.21
CA LEU A 659 13.84 12.51 -19.40
C LEU A 659 14.56 11.97 -18.15
N ILE A 660 14.35 10.70 -17.79
CA ILE A 660 14.87 10.12 -16.55
C ILE A 660 16.40 10.14 -16.55
N SER A 661 17.04 9.76 -17.65
CA SER A 661 18.50 9.69 -17.74
C SER A 661 19.14 11.04 -17.42
N ASP A 662 18.69 12.11 -18.09
CA ASP A 662 19.23 13.45 -17.88
C ASP A 662 19.03 13.93 -16.44
N CYS A 663 17.83 13.71 -15.88
CA CYS A 663 17.56 14.03 -14.47
C CYS A 663 18.43 13.24 -13.50
N VAL A 664 18.65 11.94 -13.72
CA VAL A 664 19.52 11.13 -12.86
C VAL A 664 20.95 11.64 -12.90
N LEU A 665 21.49 11.92 -14.09
CA LEU A 665 22.85 12.44 -14.24
C LEU A 665 23.04 13.73 -13.44
N THR A 666 22.17 14.74 -13.63
CA THR A 666 22.24 16.01 -12.89
C THR A 666 22.09 15.84 -11.38
N LEU A 667 21.12 15.03 -10.92
CA LEU A 667 20.91 14.84 -9.48
C LEU A 667 22.05 14.07 -8.81
N THR A 668 22.71 13.16 -9.53
CA THR A 668 23.84 12.39 -9.00
C THR A 668 25.13 13.20 -8.93
N GLU A 669 25.30 14.19 -9.82
CA GLU A 669 26.39 15.17 -9.72
C GLU A 669 26.29 15.99 -8.43
N ASN A 670 25.09 16.40 -8.03
CA ASN A 670 24.86 17.09 -6.76
C ASN A 670 25.27 16.27 -5.52
N LEU A 671 25.17 14.93 -5.58
CA LEU A 671 25.62 14.07 -4.50
C LEU A 671 27.16 14.01 -4.41
N ARG A 672 27.84 14.08 -5.56
CA ARG A 672 29.31 14.04 -5.66
C ARG A 672 29.97 15.37 -5.32
N ASP A 673 29.29 16.48 -5.58
CA ASP A 673 29.84 17.80 -5.28
C ASP A 673 29.98 18.00 -3.76
N SER A 674 31.19 18.38 -3.34
CA SER A 674 31.48 18.69 -1.93
C SER A 674 30.96 20.05 -1.48
N LYS A 675 30.57 20.90 -2.43
CA LYS A 675 29.99 22.22 -2.15
C LYS A 675 28.47 22.23 -2.17
N ALA A 676 27.83 21.11 -2.50
CA ALA A 676 26.37 21.04 -2.54
C ALA A 676 25.76 21.29 -1.16
N LEU A 677 24.76 22.18 -1.11
CA LEU A 677 24.06 22.53 0.12
C LEU A 677 23.15 21.38 0.58
N GLU A 678 22.89 21.28 1.89
CA GLU A 678 22.08 20.22 2.49
C GLU A 678 20.73 20.04 1.77
N HIS A 679 20.05 21.13 1.43
CA HIS A 679 18.74 21.06 0.82
C HIS A 679 18.76 20.49 -0.62
N VAL A 680 19.86 20.69 -1.36
CA VAL A 680 20.06 20.14 -2.70
C VAL A 680 20.25 18.62 -2.62
N VAL A 681 21.02 18.13 -1.65
CA VAL A 681 21.24 16.70 -1.42
C VAL A 681 19.92 16.01 -1.03
N LEU A 682 19.16 16.61 -0.11
CA LEU A 682 17.86 16.10 0.32
C LEU A 682 16.85 16.05 -0.84
N GLY A 683 16.77 17.11 -1.65
CA GLY A 683 15.92 17.17 -2.84
C GLY A 683 16.30 16.10 -3.86
N SER A 684 17.59 15.96 -4.16
CA SER A 684 18.13 14.95 -5.07
C SER A 684 17.80 13.53 -4.61
N CYS A 685 18.00 13.23 -3.33
CA CYS A 685 17.68 11.92 -2.76
C CYS A 685 16.18 11.60 -2.86
N SER A 686 15.31 12.60 -2.67
CA SER A 686 13.86 12.41 -2.72
C SER A 686 13.36 11.94 -4.10
N ILE A 687 13.90 12.52 -5.18
CA ILE A 687 13.53 12.18 -6.56
C ILE A 687 14.16 10.86 -6.99
N LEU A 688 15.45 10.67 -6.69
CA LEU A 688 16.19 9.45 -7.00
C LEU A 688 15.58 8.21 -6.29
N ALA A 689 14.95 8.40 -5.13
CA ALA A 689 14.28 7.34 -4.38
C ALA A 689 12.94 6.91 -5.00
N SER A 690 12.45 7.61 -6.03
CA SER A 690 11.18 7.29 -6.68
C SER A 690 11.22 5.92 -7.38
N GLN A 691 10.09 5.22 -7.40
CA GLN A 691 10.01 3.89 -8.01
C GLN A 691 10.28 3.91 -9.51
N THR A 692 9.86 4.98 -10.18
CA THR A 692 10.04 5.18 -11.61
C THR A 692 11.53 5.26 -11.96
N VAL A 693 12.29 6.09 -11.23
CA VAL A 693 13.73 6.25 -11.43
C VAL A 693 14.44 4.93 -11.13
N LEU A 694 14.23 4.33 -9.95
CA LEU A 694 14.91 3.09 -9.56
C LEU A 694 14.69 1.94 -10.54
N ARG A 695 13.49 1.81 -11.13
CA ARG A 695 13.22 0.83 -12.18
C ARG A 695 13.97 1.14 -13.47
N HIS A 696 14.02 2.42 -13.88
CA HIS A 696 14.73 2.84 -15.09
C HIS A 696 16.24 2.60 -15.01
N LEU A 697 16.85 2.72 -13.82
CA LEU A 697 18.27 2.42 -13.61
C LEU A 697 18.66 0.99 -14.04
N THR A 698 17.74 0.03 -13.98
CA THR A 698 18.03 -1.35 -14.43
C THR A 698 18.17 -1.49 -15.95
N THR A 699 17.67 -0.50 -16.70
CA THR A 699 17.64 -0.50 -18.17
C THR A 699 18.70 0.39 -18.81
N ASP A 700 19.08 1.50 -18.17
CA ASP A 700 20.10 2.41 -18.69
C ASP A 700 21.43 2.29 -17.94
N SER A 701 22.47 1.95 -18.69
CA SER A 701 23.79 1.73 -18.10
C SER A 701 24.44 3.00 -17.57
N ALA A 702 24.25 4.12 -18.26
CA ALA A 702 24.91 5.35 -17.87
C ALA A 702 24.34 5.92 -16.58
N SER A 703 23.00 5.96 -16.48
CA SER A 703 22.30 6.39 -15.27
C SER A 703 22.64 5.50 -14.06
N LEU A 704 22.70 4.17 -14.25
CA LEU A 704 23.06 3.25 -13.17
C LEU A 704 24.49 3.50 -12.65
N SER A 705 25.46 3.59 -13.54
CA SER A 705 26.86 3.87 -13.19
C SER A 705 26.99 5.22 -12.48
N SER A 706 26.33 6.26 -12.99
CA SER A 706 26.36 7.58 -12.35
C SER A 706 25.73 7.57 -10.96
N PHE A 707 24.58 6.91 -10.82
CA PHE A 707 23.84 6.75 -9.57
C PHE A 707 24.64 6.04 -8.49
N ILE A 708 25.21 4.88 -8.79
CA ILE A 708 26.00 4.09 -7.84
C ILE A 708 27.20 4.91 -7.37
N MET A 709 27.98 5.44 -8.32
CA MET A 709 29.18 6.21 -8.00
C MET A 709 28.84 7.55 -7.34
N GLY A 710 27.67 8.12 -7.60
CA GLY A 710 27.16 9.31 -6.90
C GLY A 710 26.84 9.04 -5.43
N ILE A 711 26.21 7.91 -5.13
CA ILE A 711 25.98 7.49 -3.74
C ILE A 711 27.31 7.18 -3.05
N LEU A 712 28.15 6.33 -3.63
CA LEU A 712 29.41 5.91 -2.99
C LEU A 712 30.38 7.08 -2.80
N GLY A 713 30.36 8.06 -3.69
CA GLY A 713 31.16 9.28 -3.61
C GLY A 713 30.57 10.40 -2.75
N SER A 714 29.50 10.16 -1.97
CA SER A 714 28.81 11.19 -1.17
C SER A 714 29.18 11.19 0.33
N SER A 715 30.26 10.49 0.70
CA SER A 715 30.69 10.34 2.09
C SER A 715 31.16 11.64 2.77
N HIS A 716 31.48 12.68 1.99
CA HIS A 716 31.94 13.97 2.49
C HIS A 716 30.84 14.85 3.09
N HIS A 717 29.56 14.50 2.93
CA HIS A 717 28.44 15.28 3.50
C HIS A 717 28.30 15.02 5.01
N GLU A 718 28.66 15.97 5.87
CA GLU A 718 28.64 15.76 7.33
C GLU A 718 27.25 15.82 7.98
N SER A 719 26.25 16.41 7.32
CA SER A 719 24.91 16.58 7.88
C SER A 719 24.21 15.23 8.12
N ILE A 720 23.69 15.04 9.34
CA ILE A 720 22.92 13.85 9.74
C ILE A 720 21.71 13.64 8.82
N LYS A 721 21.04 14.73 8.41
CA LYS A 721 19.88 14.67 7.52
C LYS A 721 20.28 14.17 6.13
N CYS A 722 21.38 14.69 5.56
CA CYS A 722 21.92 14.22 4.28
C CYS A 722 22.30 12.74 4.35
N GLN A 723 23.07 12.34 5.37
CA GLN A 723 23.51 10.95 5.54
C GLN A 723 22.35 9.99 5.72
N LYS A 724 21.30 10.39 6.47
CA LYS A 724 20.06 9.62 6.58
C LYS A 724 19.35 9.47 5.23
N ALA A 725 19.18 10.55 4.48
CA ALA A 725 18.51 10.52 3.18
C ALA A 725 19.26 9.66 2.14
N ILE A 726 20.60 9.77 2.09
CA ILE A 726 21.46 8.94 1.22
C ILE A 726 21.35 7.47 1.62
N THR A 727 21.37 7.17 2.92
CA THR A 727 21.23 5.79 3.41
C THR A 727 19.85 5.21 3.07
N GLU A 728 18.78 5.98 3.25
CA GLU A 728 17.42 5.58 2.86
C GLU A 728 17.30 5.36 1.35
N LEU A 729 17.92 6.22 0.53
CA LEU A 729 17.99 6.06 -0.92
C LEU A 729 18.64 4.73 -1.29
N PHE A 730 19.80 4.43 -0.70
CA PHE A 730 20.50 3.17 -0.93
C PHE A 730 19.67 1.95 -0.51
N VAL A 731 19.02 2.01 0.66
CA VAL A 731 18.15 0.92 1.14
C VAL A 731 16.98 0.68 0.19
N LYS A 732 16.32 1.74 -0.29
CA LYS A 732 15.24 1.64 -1.28
C LYS A 732 15.71 1.04 -2.60
N TYR A 733 16.90 1.44 -3.07
CA TYR A 733 17.55 0.84 -4.24
C TYR A 733 17.80 -0.66 -4.02
N ASN A 734 18.44 -1.03 -2.90
CA ASN A 734 18.77 -2.42 -2.57
C ASN A 734 17.54 -3.34 -2.48
N ILE A 735 16.43 -2.86 -1.91
CA ILE A 735 15.17 -3.64 -1.82
C ILE A 735 14.53 -3.83 -3.20
N ARG A 736 14.63 -2.83 -4.08
CA ARG A 736 13.95 -2.80 -5.38
C ARG A 736 14.81 -3.28 -6.54
N PHE A 737 16.08 -3.59 -6.30
CA PHE A 737 16.98 -4.11 -7.31
C PHE A 737 16.49 -5.47 -7.80
N SER A 738 16.08 -5.54 -9.07
CA SER A 738 15.55 -6.75 -9.71
C SER A 738 16.49 -7.34 -10.77
N GLY A 739 17.75 -6.89 -10.82
CA GLY A 739 18.73 -7.27 -11.85
C GLY A 739 18.99 -6.14 -12.87
N ILE A 740 19.83 -6.43 -13.86
CA ILE A 740 20.29 -5.47 -14.89
C ILE A 740 19.99 -6.03 -16.28
N SER A 741 19.66 -5.16 -17.24
CA SER A 741 19.47 -5.52 -18.65
C SER A 741 20.73 -6.16 -19.26
N ARG A 742 20.53 -7.16 -20.14
CA ARG A 742 21.64 -7.80 -20.88
C ARG A 742 22.46 -6.83 -21.74
N SER A 743 21.87 -5.72 -22.18
CA SER A 743 22.57 -4.67 -22.93
C SER A 743 23.74 -4.07 -22.15
N PHE A 744 23.66 -4.05 -20.82
CA PHE A 744 24.71 -3.51 -19.95
C PHE A 744 26.02 -4.29 -20.06
N PHE A 745 25.94 -5.61 -20.27
CA PHE A 745 27.12 -6.48 -20.42
C PHE A 745 27.78 -6.36 -21.81
N LYS A 746 27.03 -5.92 -22.83
CA LYS A 746 27.51 -5.82 -24.22
C LYS A 746 28.27 -4.53 -24.55
N ASN A 747 28.11 -3.48 -23.73
CA ASN A 747 28.66 -2.13 -23.99
C ASN A 747 30.17 -1.99 -23.75
N SER A 748 30.96 -3.07 -23.81
CA SER A 748 32.39 -3.06 -23.46
C SER A 748 33.31 -2.41 -24.49
N GLN A 749 32.84 -2.09 -25.71
CA GLN A 749 33.74 -1.72 -26.82
C GLN A 749 33.42 -0.45 -27.63
N SER A 750 32.32 0.29 -27.41
CA SER A 750 31.89 1.29 -28.42
C SER A 750 31.68 2.76 -28.02
N LEU A 751 31.94 3.22 -26.79
CA LEU A 751 31.87 4.66 -26.46
C LEU A 751 32.98 5.05 -25.47
N ALA A 752 33.92 5.87 -25.92
CA ALA A 752 35.19 6.19 -25.26
C ALA A 752 35.09 6.91 -23.89
N ASP A 753 33.90 7.35 -23.46
CA ASP A 753 33.73 8.23 -22.28
C ASP A 753 32.95 7.60 -21.10
N ARG A 754 32.49 6.35 -21.18
CA ARG A 754 31.67 5.76 -20.11
C ARG A 754 32.13 4.36 -19.73
N PRO A 755 32.38 4.07 -18.43
CA PRO A 755 32.83 2.75 -18.01
C PRO A 755 31.74 1.71 -18.29
N GLY A 756 32.04 0.72 -19.14
CA GLY A 756 31.22 -0.47 -19.29
C GLY A 756 31.15 -1.28 -17.97
N PHE A 757 30.43 -2.39 -17.95
CA PHE A 757 30.22 -3.21 -16.74
C PHE A 757 31.52 -3.50 -15.96
N LEU A 758 32.56 -3.94 -16.66
CA LEU A 758 33.87 -4.23 -16.05
C LEU A 758 34.56 -2.98 -15.50
N GLY A 759 34.39 -1.82 -16.15
CA GLY A 759 34.93 -0.54 -15.69
C GLY A 759 34.25 -0.07 -14.40
N LEU A 760 32.91 -0.19 -14.33
CA LEU A 760 32.17 0.12 -13.11
C LEU A 760 32.54 -0.85 -11.99
N PHE A 761 32.61 -2.15 -12.29
CA PHE A 761 33.02 -3.16 -11.33
C PHE A 761 34.40 -2.82 -10.75
N SER A 762 35.41 -2.59 -11.59
CA SER A 762 36.77 -2.23 -11.18
C SER A 762 36.82 -0.94 -10.33
N GLN A 763 36.03 0.09 -10.67
CA GLN A 763 35.95 1.32 -9.87
C GLN A 763 35.38 1.09 -8.48
N ILE A 764 34.32 0.28 -8.35
CA ILE A 764 33.74 -0.06 -7.04
C ILE A 764 34.68 -0.99 -6.27
N ASN A 765 35.37 -1.90 -6.97
CA ASN A 765 36.38 -2.79 -6.43
C ASN A 765 37.50 -1.97 -5.77
N ALA A 766 38.04 -0.96 -6.45
CA ALA A 766 39.06 -0.08 -5.90
C ALA A 766 38.61 0.64 -4.61
N LEU A 767 37.34 1.06 -4.55
CA LEU A 767 36.75 1.66 -3.34
C LEU A 767 36.55 0.66 -2.20
N GLY A 768 36.24 -0.60 -2.51
CA GLY A 768 35.95 -1.65 -1.53
C GLY A 768 37.19 -2.38 -0.98
N PHE A 769 38.25 -2.50 -1.76
CA PHE A 769 39.41 -3.35 -1.46
C PHE A 769 40.60 -2.60 -0.87
N GLU A 770 40.87 -1.37 -1.31
CA GLU A 770 42.18 -0.73 -1.07
C GLU A 770 42.12 0.55 -0.22
N THR A 771 40.98 1.23 -0.14
CA THR A 771 40.89 2.53 0.52
C THR A 771 40.43 2.44 1.98
N ASN A 772 41.38 2.49 2.91
CA ASN A 772 41.16 2.72 4.36
C ASN A 772 40.55 4.12 4.68
N SER A 773 40.29 4.96 3.68
CA SER A 773 39.82 6.34 3.85
C SER A 773 38.29 6.51 3.81
N LEU A 774 37.53 5.49 3.40
CA LEU A 774 36.08 5.57 3.34
C LEU A 774 35.44 5.22 4.69
N HIS A 775 34.39 5.98 5.07
CA HIS A 775 33.59 5.69 6.25
C HIS A 775 32.98 4.28 6.15
N TRP A 776 32.98 3.52 7.27
CA TRP A 776 32.62 2.10 7.31
C TRP A 776 31.28 1.76 6.64
N ARG A 777 30.28 2.65 6.75
CA ARG A 777 28.96 2.47 6.13
C ARG A 777 29.01 2.52 4.60
N TYR A 778 29.85 3.38 4.01
CA TYR A 778 30.01 3.47 2.56
C TYR A 778 30.78 2.27 2.00
N ASN A 779 31.76 1.76 2.74
CA ASN A 779 32.42 0.49 2.43
C ASN A 779 31.38 -0.66 2.41
N LEU A 780 30.49 -0.71 3.41
CA LEU A 780 29.40 -1.69 3.45
C LEU A 780 28.44 -1.56 2.24
N MET A 781 28.07 -0.33 1.86
CA MET A 781 27.27 -0.08 0.65
C MET A 781 27.99 -0.54 -0.62
N ALA A 782 29.28 -0.23 -0.77
CA ALA A 782 30.09 -0.63 -1.92
C ALA A 782 30.15 -2.16 -2.05
N ASN A 783 30.47 -2.87 -0.96
CA ASN A 783 30.47 -4.34 -0.91
C ASN A 783 29.09 -4.90 -1.27
N ARG A 784 28.01 -4.26 -0.80
CA ARG A 784 26.65 -4.70 -1.14
C ARG A 784 26.36 -4.51 -2.63
N VAL A 785 26.79 -3.41 -3.24
CA VAL A 785 26.65 -3.21 -4.69
C VAL A 785 27.46 -4.25 -5.47
N LEU A 786 28.69 -4.56 -5.06
CA LEU A 786 29.49 -5.62 -5.70
C LEU A 786 28.73 -6.95 -5.72
N LEU A 787 28.11 -7.34 -4.60
CA LEU A 787 27.26 -8.53 -4.52
C LEU A 787 26.07 -8.46 -5.48
N LEU A 788 25.39 -7.31 -5.59
CA LEU A 788 24.26 -7.16 -6.52
C LEU A 788 24.70 -7.27 -7.99
N LEU A 789 25.83 -6.67 -8.35
CA LEU A 789 26.36 -6.67 -9.72
C LEU A 789 26.80 -8.07 -10.17
N ILE A 790 27.50 -8.82 -9.30
CA ILE A 790 27.91 -10.19 -9.63
C ILE A 790 26.71 -11.15 -9.72
N LEU A 791 25.67 -10.96 -8.91
CA LEU A 791 24.45 -11.77 -9.03
C LEU A 791 23.70 -11.46 -10.31
N ALA A 792 23.73 -10.21 -10.77
CA ALA A 792 23.17 -9.83 -12.05
C ALA A 792 23.95 -10.41 -13.24
N SER A 793 25.26 -10.63 -13.12
CA SER A 793 26.08 -11.20 -14.21
C SER A 793 25.97 -12.71 -14.38
N ARG A 794 25.23 -13.43 -13.52
CA ARG A 794 25.02 -14.89 -13.63
C ARG A 794 24.48 -15.35 -14.99
N SER A 795 23.80 -14.48 -15.73
CA SER A 795 23.32 -14.81 -17.07
C SER A 795 24.42 -14.82 -18.15
N GLU A 796 25.61 -14.27 -17.87
CA GLU A 796 26.75 -14.15 -18.80
C GLU A 796 27.97 -14.87 -18.20
N PRO A 797 28.19 -16.17 -18.52
CA PRO A 797 29.14 -17.03 -17.80
C PRO A 797 30.61 -16.58 -17.92
N ASP A 798 30.99 -15.95 -19.03
CA ASP A 798 32.36 -15.47 -19.27
C ASP A 798 32.74 -14.33 -18.30
N ILE A 799 31.83 -13.37 -18.10
CA ILE A 799 32.04 -12.23 -17.19
C ILE A 799 31.88 -12.68 -15.73
N TYR A 800 30.91 -13.55 -15.46
CA TYR A 800 30.67 -14.09 -14.13
C TYR A 800 31.90 -14.83 -13.59
N SER A 801 32.49 -15.72 -14.40
CA SER A 801 33.66 -16.51 -14.00
C SER A 801 34.90 -15.65 -13.75
N GLN A 802 35.11 -14.59 -14.56
CA GLN A 802 36.23 -13.66 -14.39
C GLN A 802 36.22 -12.95 -13.02
N ILE A 803 35.02 -12.64 -12.51
CA ILE A 803 34.84 -11.79 -11.32
C ILE A 803 34.57 -12.61 -10.05
N LEU A 804 34.02 -13.83 -10.19
CA LEU A 804 33.59 -14.66 -9.07
C LEU A 804 34.72 -15.00 -8.12
N ALA A 805 35.87 -15.43 -8.62
CA ALA A 805 37.00 -15.81 -7.77
C ALA A 805 37.45 -14.62 -6.90
N GLU A 806 37.71 -13.47 -7.54
CA GLU A 806 38.15 -12.24 -6.85
C GLU A 806 37.13 -11.77 -5.81
N THR A 807 35.85 -11.74 -6.17
CA THR A 807 34.77 -11.28 -5.28
C THR A 807 34.54 -12.23 -4.11
N ALA A 808 34.57 -13.54 -4.35
CA ALA A 808 34.44 -14.55 -3.29
C ALA A 808 35.64 -14.48 -2.34
N GLY A 809 36.86 -14.31 -2.85
CA GLY A 809 38.07 -14.12 -2.05
C GLY A 809 37.99 -12.88 -1.15
N HIS A 810 37.43 -11.77 -1.64
CA HIS A 810 37.20 -10.56 -0.85
C HIS A 810 36.24 -10.77 0.31
N PHE A 811 35.07 -11.34 0.03
CA PHE A 811 34.10 -11.62 1.09
C PHE A 811 34.63 -12.63 2.10
N LEU A 812 35.44 -13.61 1.67
CA LEU A 812 36.13 -14.52 2.58
C LEU A 812 37.06 -13.74 3.53
N ARG A 813 37.89 -12.83 3.02
CA ARG A 813 38.74 -11.96 3.86
C ARG A 813 37.94 -11.05 4.79
N ASN A 814 36.74 -10.63 4.41
CA ASN A 814 35.88 -9.79 5.25
C ASN A 814 35.27 -10.55 6.45
N LEU A 815 35.34 -11.88 6.50
CA LEU A 815 34.90 -12.63 7.69
C LEU A 815 35.74 -12.33 8.94
N LYS A 816 37.03 -11.99 8.78
CA LYS A 816 37.92 -11.53 9.86
C LYS A 816 37.87 -10.01 10.10
N SER A 817 36.91 -9.29 9.50
CA SER A 817 36.78 -7.84 9.70
C SER A 817 36.41 -7.50 11.14
N GLN A 818 36.98 -6.42 11.68
CA GLN A 818 36.62 -5.90 13.01
C GLN A 818 35.16 -5.44 13.10
N LEU A 819 34.54 -5.06 11.96
CA LEU A 819 33.18 -4.54 11.90
C LEU A 819 32.14 -5.68 11.80
N PRO A 820 31.23 -5.85 12.78
CA PRO A 820 30.22 -6.90 12.75
C PRO A 820 29.34 -6.88 11.50
N HIS A 821 28.98 -5.68 11.02
CA HIS A 821 28.18 -5.49 9.82
C HIS A 821 28.85 -6.04 8.55
N SER A 822 30.18 -5.89 8.43
CA SER A 822 30.93 -6.41 7.29
C SER A 822 30.93 -7.93 7.28
N ARG A 823 31.09 -8.56 8.46
CA ARG A 823 31.02 -10.01 8.63
C ARG A 823 29.64 -10.56 8.22
N MET A 824 28.56 -9.92 8.66
CA MET A 824 27.20 -10.34 8.31
C MET A 824 26.92 -10.24 6.80
N LEU A 825 27.40 -9.18 6.14
CA LEU A 825 27.27 -9.04 4.69
C LEU A 825 28.12 -10.10 3.95
N ALA A 826 29.36 -10.33 4.39
CA ALA A 826 30.22 -11.36 3.83
C ALA A 826 29.60 -12.76 3.94
N ILE A 827 28.94 -13.03 5.06
CA ILE A 827 28.22 -14.28 5.30
C ILE A 827 27.09 -14.48 4.29
N SER A 828 26.23 -13.48 4.12
CA SER A 828 25.14 -13.52 3.15
C SER A 828 25.67 -13.61 1.70
N ALA A 829 26.75 -12.87 1.39
CA ALA A 829 27.41 -12.91 0.09
C ALA A 829 27.95 -14.30 -0.25
N LEU A 830 28.77 -14.89 0.61
CA LEU A 830 29.38 -16.22 0.38
C LEU A 830 28.33 -17.32 0.28
N ASN A 831 27.28 -17.28 1.11
CA ASN A 831 26.17 -18.23 1.02
C ASN A 831 25.45 -18.19 -0.33
N THR A 832 25.43 -17.01 -0.97
CA THR A 832 24.79 -16.81 -2.26
C THR A 832 25.74 -17.16 -3.41
N LEU A 833 27.00 -16.73 -3.34
CA LEU A 833 28.00 -16.92 -4.39
C LEU A 833 28.52 -18.35 -4.50
N LEU A 834 28.65 -19.06 -3.38
CA LEU A 834 29.11 -20.44 -3.35
C LEU A 834 27.92 -21.38 -3.61
N GLU A 835 27.70 -21.69 -4.89
CA GLU A 835 26.77 -22.74 -5.30
C GLU A 835 27.41 -24.09 -4.99
N GLY A 836 27.31 -24.56 -3.75
CA GLY A 836 27.88 -25.85 -3.35
C GLY A 836 27.48 -26.93 -4.35
N SER A 837 28.51 -27.49 -4.99
CA SER A 837 28.39 -28.36 -6.15
C SER A 837 27.51 -29.59 -5.85
N PRO A 838 26.62 -30.00 -6.77
CA PRO A 838 25.99 -31.32 -6.74
C PRO A 838 26.95 -32.45 -7.17
N HIS A 839 28.24 -32.19 -7.40
CA HIS A 839 29.24 -33.22 -7.68
C HIS A 839 29.59 -34.01 -6.41
N LYS A 840 28.73 -34.98 -6.12
CA LYS A 840 29.00 -36.29 -5.49
C LYS A 840 27.71 -37.10 -5.30
N ALA A 841 26.64 -36.82 -6.06
CA ALA A 841 25.56 -37.78 -6.24
C ALA A 841 26.00 -38.79 -7.31
N SER A 842 26.20 -40.04 -6.86
CA SER A 842 26.30 -41.29 -7.64
C SER A 842 27.26 -41.32 -8.84
N VAL A 843 28.34 -42.09 -8.68
CA VAL A 843 29.21 -42.60 -9.76
C VAL A 843 28.46 -43.49 -10.78
N GLU A 844 27.15 -43.72 -10.62
CA GLU A 844 26.39 -44.63 -11.46
C GLU A 844 25.63 -43.98 -12.63
N ASP A 845 25.50 -42.64 -12.69
CA ASP A 845 24.76 -41.95 -13.79
C ASP A 845 25.62 -41.11 -14.75
N SER A 846 26.93 -40.99 -14.54
CA SER A 846 27.81 -40.18 -15.38
C SER A 846 28.54 -40.99 -16.45
N GLN A 847 27.80 -41.52 -17.44
CA GLN A 847 28.39 -41.98 -18.70
C GLN A 847 28.03 -41.13 -19.92
N GLN A 848 27.32 -40.00 -19.76
CA GLN A 848 27.01 -39.13 -20.90
C GLN A 848 27.04 -37.63 -20.53
N SER A 849 28.21 -37.00 -20.63
CA SER A 849 28.34 -35.65 -21.21
C SER A 849 29.82 -35.27 -21.36
N LEU A 850 30.29 -35.30 -22.61
CA LEU A 850 31.48 -34.59 -23.05
C LEU A 850 31.13 -33.11 -23.26
N ASP A 851 32.09 -32.24 -22.90
CA ASP A 851 32.20 -30.81 -23.21
C ASP A 851 31.23 -29.82 -22.52
N HIS A 852 31.53 -29.43 -21.27
CA HIS A 852 30.98 -28.21 -20.65
C HIS A 852 32.07 -27.29 -20.04
N PRO A 853 32.03 -25.96 -20.30
CA PRO A 853 32.95 -24.95 -19.71
C PRO A 853 32.85 -24.77 -18.18
N GLU A 854 31.92 -25.45 -17.51
CA GLU A 854 31.64 -25.25 -16.08
C GLU A 854 32.71 -25.81 -15.13
N GLU A 855 33.44 -26.86 -15.53
CA GLU A 855 34.46 -27.50 -14.68
C GLU A 855 35.70 -26.62 -14.43
N CYS A 856 36.10 -25.77 -15.39
CA CYS A 856 37.27 -24.89 -15.25
C CYS A 856 37.05 -23.77 -14.21
N ASN A 857 35.82 -23.31 -14.01
CA ASN A 857 35.49 -22.16 -13.14
C ASN A 857 35.45 -22.54 -11.65
N ILE A 858 35.09 -23.78 -11.34
CA ILE A 858 35.10 -24.33 -9.99
C ILE A 858 36.54 -24.47 -9.49
N LEU A 859 37.45 -24.87 -10.38
CA LEU A 859 38.87 -25.07 -10.07
C LEU A 859 39.62 -23.75 -9.80
N SER A 860 39.32 -22.66 -10.53
CA SER A 860 39.99 -21.36 -10.31
C SER A 860 39.54 -20.68 -9.02
N THR A 861 38.23 -20.71 -8.73
CA THR A 861 37.64 -20.17 -7.49
C THR A 861 38.14 -20.96 -6.28
N GLY A 862 38.14 -22.29 -6.35
CA GLY A 862 38.65 -23.15 -5.29
C GLY A 862 40.14 -22.95 -4.98
N ARG A 863 40.98 -22.67 -5.99
CA ARG A 863 42.41 -22.37 -5.80
C ARG A 863 42.62 -21.09 -4.99
N LEU A 864 42.02 -19.97 -5.40
CA LEU A 864 42.18 -18.69 -4.69
C LEU A 864 41.64 -18.75 -3.25
N LEU A 865 40.49 -19.41 -3.05
CA LEU A 865 39.94 -19.59 -1.71
C LEU A 865 40.85 -20.48 -0.84
N ASN A 866 41.45 -21.54 -1.40
CA ASN A 866 42.42 -22.36 -0.69
C ASN A 866 43.67 -21.56 -0.28
N ASP A 867 44.19 -20.71 -1.16
CA ASP A 867 45.35 -19.87 -0.85
C ASP A 867 45.07 -18.93 0.34
N ILE A 868 43.86 -18.35 0.42
CA ILE A 868 43.45 -17.48 1.54
C ILE A 868 43.26 -18.29 2.84
N ILE A 869 42.67 -19.48 2.76
CA ILE A 869 42.40 -20.32 3.95
C ILE A 869 43.68 -20.92 4.54
N GLN A 870 44.72 -21.09 3.72
CA GLN A 870 46.05 -21.53 4.13
C GLN A 870 46.92 -20.41 4.72
N GLU A 871 46.47 -19.15 4.70
CA GLU A 871 47.11 -18.06 5.46
C GLU A 871 47.18 -18.46 6.95
N GLU A 872 48.35 -18.30 7.58
CA GLU A 872 48.58 -18.70 8.97
C GLU A 872 47.57 -18.02 9.91
N GLY A 873 46.85 -18.81 10.70
CA GLY A 873 45.87 -18.32 11.68
C GLY A 873 44.52 -17.86 11.12
N PHE A 874 44.29 -17.86 9.79
CA PHE A 874 43.10 -17.28 9.17
C PHE A 874 41.76 -17.79 9.73
N MET A 875 41.62 -19.11 9.87
CA MET A 875 40.40 -19.72 10.40
C MET A 875 40.20 -19.39 11.89
N ASN A 876 41.28 -19.35 12.68
CA ASN A 876 41.18 -18.99 14.09
C ASN A 876 40.71 -17.54 14.27
N ASP A 877 41.28 -16.62 13.50
CA ASP A 877 40.86 -15.21 13.49
C ASP A 877 39.42 -15.03 13.04
N THR A 878 38.98 -15.84 12.07
CA THR A 878 37.60 -15.86 11.57
C THR A 878 36.64 -16.33 12.66
N LEU A 879 36.90 -17.46 13.32
CA LEU A 879 36.04 -17.96 14.40
C LEU A 879 35.97 -16.99 15.58
N ASN A 880 37.09 -16.36 15.95
CA ASN A 880 37.12 -15.33 17.00
C ASN A 880 36.31 -14.09 16.59
N SER A 881 36.44 -13.64 15.34
CA SER A 881 35.67 -12.50 14.83
C SER A 881 34.16 -12.79 14.80
N LEU A 882 33.77 -14.01 14.46
CA LEU A 882 32.37 -14.45 14.45
C LEU A 882 31.79 -14.60 15.85
N SER A 883 32.58 -14.99 16.86
CA SER A 883 32.08 -15.10 18.25
C SER A 883 31.63 -13.74 18.79
N HIS A 884 32.29 -12.66 18.40
CA HIS A 884 31.89 -11.30 18.74
C HIS A 884 30.57 -10.83 18.11
N VAL A 885 29.96 -11.60 17.20
CA VAL A 885 28.60 -11.32 16.68
C VAL A 885 27.51 -11.81 17.63
N HIS A 886 27.81 -12.86 18.42
CA HIS A 886 26.89 -13.46 19.37
C HIS A 886 26.87 -12.64 20.67
N ILE A 887 25.80 -11.85 20.87
CA ILE A 887 25.61 -11.05 22.07
C ILE A 887 24.62 -11.76 22.98
N ILE A 888 25.08 -12.11 24.16
CA ILE A 888 24.29 -12.80 25.18
C ILE A 888 23.99 -11.75 26.26
N SER A 889 22.71 -11.40 26.42
CA SER A 889 22.26 -10.49 27.49
C SER A 889 21.79 -11.29 28.71
N ASP A 890 22.24 -10.94 29.91
CA ASP A 890 21.90 -11.61 31.17
C ASP A 890 20.43 -11.41 31.64
N SER A 891 19.59 -10.70 30.87
CA SER A 891 18.23 -10.30 31.26
C SER A 891 17.13 -10.98 30.42
N ASP A 892 16.99 -12.30 30.51
CA ASP A 892 15.90 -13.04 29.85
C ASP A 892 14.64 -13.10 30.74
N GLY A 893 13.89 -11.99 30.77
CA GLY A 893 12.52 -11.93 31.26
C GLY A 893 11.52 -11.80 30.11
N SER A 894 10.86 -12.90 29.77
CA SER A 894 9.67 -13.03 28.90
C SER A 894 9.35 -11.87 27.93
N SER A 895 9.84 -11.95 26.70
CA SER A 895 9.15 -11.32 25.57
C SER A 895 9.41 -12.13 24.30
N LYS A 896 8.38 -12.22 23.43
CA LYS A 896 8.31 -13.03 22.21
C LYS A 896 9.59 -12.92 21.36
N ALA A 897 10.50 -13.87 21.54
CA ALA A 897 11.76 -13.95 20.80
C ALA A 897 11.56 -14.64 19.44
N SER A 898 11.27 -13.84 18.42
CA SER A 898 11.68 -14.13 17.05
C SER A 898 12.56 -12.97 16.62
N TYR A 899 13.72 -13.27 16.03
CA TYR A 899 14.77 -12.35 15.56
C TYR A 899 15.79 -11.88 16.62
N GLY A 900 16.62 -12.81 17.09
CA GLY A 900 17.83 -12.55 17.87
C GLY A 900 18.95 -11.87 17.07
N ALA A 901 18.73 -10.63 16.61
CA ALA A 901 19.74 -9.76 16.01
C ALA A 901 19.40 -8.28 16.26
N SER A 902 19.01 -7.91 17.48
CA SER A 902 18.29 -6.65 17.75
C SER A 902 19.04 -5.55 18.49
N SER A 903 20.28 -5.72 18.98
CA SER A 903 20.90 -4.67 19.83
C SER A 903 21.80 -3.65 19.12
N PHE A 904 22.46 -3.98 17.99
CA PHE A 904 23.45 -3.07 17.36
C PHE A 904 23.05 -2.45 16.01
N GLN A 905 21.96 -2.90 15.37
CA GLN A 905 21.68 -2.52 13.98
C GLN A 905 20.43 -1.65 13.87
N SER A 906 20.57 -0.45 13.31
CA SER A 906 19.43 0.31 12.82
C SER A 906 18.68 -0.49 11.74
N GLY A 907 17.38 -0.24 11.55
CA GLY A 907 16.61 -0.92 10.49
C GLY A 907 17.24 -0.76 9.10
N SER A 908 17.92 0.35 8.85
CA SER A 908 18.71 0.58 7.62
C SER A 908 19.95 -0.30 7.51
N ASP A 909 20.72 -0.46 8.59
CA ASP A 909 21.93 -1.30 8.56
C ASP A 909 21.57 -2.78 8.38
N LYS A 910 20.41 -3.21 8.94
CA LYS A 910 19.83 -4.54 8.65
C LYS A 910 19.51 -4.71 7.17
N ALA A 911 18.85 -3.72 6.56
CA ALA A 911 18.49 -3.81 5.15
C ALA A 911 19.72 -3.87 4.21
N ILE A 912 20.86 -3.29 4.61
CA ILE A 912 22.11 -3.35 3.85
C ILE A 912 22.80 -4.72 4.02
N THR A 913 22.87 -5.21 5.26
CA THR A 913 23.62 -6.44 5.60
C THR A 913 22.89 -7.73 5.23
N TYR A 914 21.56 -7.80 5.44
CA TYR A 914 20.77 -8.98 5.13
C TYR A 914 20.32 -8.98 3.66
N PHE A 915 20.43 -10.13 2.99
CA PHE A 915 19.93 -10.30 1.63
C PHE A 915 18.48 -10.79 1.67
N TYR A 916 17.55 -10.03 1.07
CA TYR A 916 16.11 -10.32 1.10
C TYR A 916 15.75 -11.67 0.45
N PHE A 917 16.63 -12.29 -0.36
CA PHE A 917 16.39 -13.62 -0.93
C PHE A 917 16.89 -14.80 -0.07
N ASP A 918 17.35 -14.55 1.16
CA ASP A 918 17.61 -15.61 2.15
C ASP A 918 16.33 -16.38 2.57
N PHE A 919 15.15 -16.03 2.03
CA PHE A 919 13.90 -16.82 2.11
C PHE A 919 13.90 -18.16 1.33
N SER A 920 15.05 -18.63 0.85
CA SER A 920 15.17 -20.00 0.34
C SER A 920 15.14 -21.00 1.50
N ALA A 921 13.92 -21.37 1.93
CA ALA A 921 13.59 -22.32 2.99
C ALA A 921 14.52 -22.18 4.22
N SER A 922 14.28 -21.16 5.03
CA SER A 922 14.98 -20.98 6.29
C SER A 922 14.70 -22.20 7.16
N TRP A 923 15.69 -23.08 7.26
CA TRP A 923 15.77 -24.05 8.33
C TRP A 923 15.34 -23.37 9.66
N PRO A 924 14.51 -24.02 10.49
CA PRO A 924 14.03 -25.40 10.36
C PRO A 924 12.88 -25.59 9.37
N CYS A 925 12.80 -26.77 8.74
CA CYS A 925 11.68 -27.14 7.86
C CYS A 925 10.39 -27.49 8.62
N THR A 926 10.47 -27.61 9.95
CA THR A 926 9.39 -27.94 10.86
C THR A 926 8.82 -26.67 11.52
N PRO A 927 7.48 -26.55 11.74
CA PRO A 927 6.85 -25.37 12.33
C PRO A 927 7.46 -24.93 13.67
N SER A 928 7.59 -23.62 13.88
CA SER A 928 8.26 -23.03 15.06
C SER A 928 7.63 -23.37 16.41
N TRP A 929 6.33 -23.74 16.45
CA TRP A 929 5.66 -24.20 17.67
C TRP A 929 6.08 -25.61 18.13
N ILE A 930 6.82 -26.35 17.30
CA ILE A 930 7.39 -27.67 17.61
C ILE A 930 8.81 -27.51 18.22
N SER A 931 9.35 -26.30 18.33
CA SER A 931 10.68 -26.08 18.93
C SER A 931 10.64 -26.27 20.45
N LEU A 932 11.04 -27.46 20.90
CA LEU A 932 11.09 -27.88 22.31
C LEU A 932 12.17 -27.16 23.13
N VAL A 933 13.18 -26.58 22.47
CA VAL A 933 14.30 -25.88 23.10
C VAL A 933 14.19 -24.39 22.73
N GLY A 934 14.33 -23.51 23.74
CA GLY A 934 14.12 -22.06 23.62
C GLY A 934 14.97 -21.39 22.53
N GLY A 935 14.56 -20.19 22.11
CA GLY A 935 15.20 -19.43 21.03
C GLY A 935 16.66 -19.05 21.34
N GLY A 936 17.59 -19.91 20.94
CA GLY A 936 19.03 -19.71 21.11
C GLY A 936 19.64 -18.78 20.06
N THR A 937 20.92 -18.43 20.23
CA THR A 937 21.68 -17.51 19.37
C THR A 937 22.26 -18.16 18.10
N PHE A 938 21.88 -19.39 17.78
CA PHE A 938 22.41 -20.14 16.63
C PHE A 938 21.97 -19.55 15.28
N TYR A 939 22.93 -19.19 14.41
CA TYR A 939 22.68 -18.73 13.05
C TYR A 939 22.88 -19.85 12.02
N SER A 940 21.77 -20.31 11.43
CA SER A 940 21.80 -21.32 10.35
C SER A 940 22.58 -20.85 9.10
N SER A 941 22.66 -19.54 8.89
CA SER A 941 23.47 -18.93 7.82
C SER A 941 24.97 -19.13 8.04
N PHE A 942 25.45 -19.18 9.29
CA PHE A 942 26.86 -19.38 9.60
C PHE A 942 27.23 -20.85 9.35
N ALA A 943 26.42 -21.78 9.85
CA ALA A 943 26.58 -23.21 9.58
C ALA A 943 26.58 -23.52 8.06
N LYS A 944 25.72 -22.84 7.30
CA LYS A 944 25.64 -22.98 5.84
C LYS A 944 26.94 -22.57 5.13
N ILE A 945 27.67 -21.57 5.63
CA ILE A 945 28.93 -21.14 4.99
C ILE A 945 30.01 -22.18 5.15
N PHE A 946 30.22 -22.69 6.37
CA PHE A 946 31.23 -23.72 6.61
C PHE A 946 30.94 -24.94 5.76
N LYS A 947 29.67 -25.35 5.68
CA LYS A 947 29.21 -26.38 4.75
C LYS A 947 29.61 -26.07 3.30
N ARG A 948 29.31 -24.86 2.79
CA ARG A 948 29.61 -24.47 1.40
C ARG A 948 31.10 -24.38 1.11
N LEU A 949 31.90 -23.86 2.03
CA LEU A 949 33.36 -23.78 1.89
C LEU A 949 33.97 -25.18 1.81
N ILE A 950 33.52 -26.11 2.66
CA ILE A 950 33.97 -27.51 2.63
C ILE A 950 33.57 -28.19 1.31
N GLN A 951 32.35 -27.95 0.82
CA GLN A 951 31.88 -28.47 -0.47
C GLN A 951 32.68 -27.95 -1.67
N GLN A 952 33.15 -26.71 -1.62
CA GLN A 952 33.89 -26.07 -2.72
C GLN A 952 35.39 -26.35 -2.71
N CYS A 953 36.01 -26.31 -1.53
CA CYS A 953 37.46 -26.36 -1.37
C CYS A 953 37.99 -27.70 -0.86
N GLY A 954 37.13 -28.56 -0.30
CA GLY A 954 37.49 -29.91 0.14
C GLY A 954 38.32 -29.97 1.43
N MET A 955 39.24 -30.93 1.51
CA MET A 955 40.00 -31.28 2.72
C MET A 955 40.86 -30.16 3.34
N PRO A 956 41.48 -29.23 2.59
CA PRO A 956 42.24 -28.13 3.19
C PRO A 956 41.44 -27.28 4.19
N VAL A 957 40.15 -27.08 3.91
CA VAL A 957 39.25 -26.35 4.83
C VAL A 957 38.95 -27.17 6.08
N MET A 958 38.77 -28.49 5.93
CA MET A 958 38.52 -29.38 7.06
C MET A 958 39.72 -29.42 8.01
N SER A 959 40.95 -29.53 7.50
CA SER A 959 42.15 -29.54 8.35
C SER A 959 42.36 -28.22 9.09
N SER A 960 42.14 -27.08 8.42
CA SER A 960 42.28 -25.76 9.06
C SER A 960 41.19 -25.50 10.10
N LEU A 961 39.95 -25.95 9.85
CA LEU A 961 38.86 -25.87 10.83
C LEU A 961 39.10 -26.81 12.02
N GLN A 962 39.61 -28.01 11.80
CA GLN A 962 39.90 -28.97 12.88
C GLN A 962 40.85 -28.36 13.91
N THR A 963 41.98 -27.80 13.44
CA THR A 963 42.97 -27.14 14.31
C THR A 963 42.37 -25.97 15.08
N ALA A 964 41.53 -25.14 14.44
CA ALA A 964 40.92 -23.97 15.08
C ALA A 964 39.79 -24.34 16.05
N LEU A 965 38.99 -25.38 15.75
CA LEU A 965 37.84 -25.79 16.55
C LEU A 965 38.22 -26.44 17.88
N GLU A 966 39.40 -27.07 17.98
CA GLU A 966 39.85 -27.68 19.24
C GLU A 966 39.97 -26.65 20.37
N GLU A 967 40.42 -25.43 20.08
CA GLU A 967 40.44 -24.32 21.05
C GLU A 967 39.02 -23.94 21.47
N PHE A 968 38.11 -23.78 20.50
CA PHE A 968 36.74 -23.30 20.73
C PHE A 968 35.87 -24.30 21.49
N LEU A 969 35.98 -25.60 21.18
CA LEU A 969 35.28 -26.68 21.87
C LEU A 969 35.65 -26.76 23.35
N SER A 970 36.88 -26.38 23.69
CA SER A 970 37.38 -26.37 25.08
C SER A 970 37.04 -25.10 25.87
N SER A 971 36.52 -24.06 25.19
CA SER A 971 36.22 -22.77 25.81
C SER A 971 34.99 -22.82 26.73
N LYS A 972 35.01 -22.06 27.83
CA LYS A 972 33.84 -21.85 28.69
C LYS A 972 32.93 -20.72 28.21
N GLU A 973 33.37 -19.94 27.21
CA GLU A 973 32.61 -18.80 26.71
C GLU A 973 31.48 -19.27 25.78
N ARG A 974 30.22 -18.95 26.14
CA ARG A 974 29.05 -19.39 25.36
C ARG A 974 29.08 -18.87 23.92
N SER A 975 29.56 -17.66 23.64
CA SER A 975 29.70 -17.10 22.28
C SER A 975 30.64 -17.94 21.38
N ARG A 976 31.78 -18.42 21.92
CA ARG A 976 32.71 -19.32 21.23
C ARG A 976 32.09 -20.70 21.03
N GLN A 977 31.36 -21.20 22.03
CA GLN A 977 30.59 -22.45 21.92
C GLN A 977 29.50 -22.36 20.83
N CYS A 978 28.84 -21.19 20.65
CA CYS A 978 27.88 -20.96 19.57
C CYS A 978 28.54 -21.14 18.19
N VAL A 979 29.67 -20.47 17.96
CA VAL A 979 30.42 -20.56 16.70
C VAL A 979 30.96 -21.97 16.47
N ALA A 980 31.42 -22.65 17.51
CA ALA A 980 31.84 -24.05 17.44
C ALA A 980 30.68 -24.96 16.99
N ALA A 981 29.49 -24.75 17.55
CA ALA A 981 28.28 -25.46 17.17
C ALA A 981 27.88 -25.20 15.71
N GLU A 982 27.95 -23.95 15.23
CA GLU A 982 27.67 -23.57 13.85
C GLU A 982 28.66 -24.19 12.85
N ALA A 983 29.96 -24.11 13.14
CA ALA A 983 31.00 -24.70 12.30
C ALA A 983 30.91 -26.22 12.25
N MET A 984 30.70 -26.87 13.40
CA MET A 984 30.51 -28.32 13.48
C MET A 984 29.25 -28.79 12.74
N ALA A 985 28.14 -28.05 12.84
CA ALA A 985 26.92 -28.33 12.08
C ALA A 985 27.17 -28.26 10.57
N GLY A 986 27.95 -27.27 10.11
CA GLY A 986 28.35 -27.14 8.71
C GLY A 986 29.23 -28.30 8.22
N MET A 987 30.20 -28.73 9.05
CA MET A 987 31.06 -29.88 8.76
C MET A 987 30.25 -31.17 8.64
N LEU A 988 29.37 -31.44 9.60
CA LEU A 988 28.51 -32.64 9.63
C LEU A 988 27.55 -32.69 8.43
N HIS A 989 27.12 -31.54 7.91
CA HIS A 989 26.18 -31.46 6.80
C HIS A 989 26.83 -31.33 5.40
N SER A 990 28.15 -31.44 5.27
CA SER A 990 28.88 -31.11 4.03
C SER A 990 28.88 -32.18 2.91
N ASP A 991 28.74 -33.47 3.22
CA ASP A 991 28.79 -34.63 2.27
C ASP A 991 30.05 -34.74 1.39
N VAL A 992 31.25 -34.40 1.87
CA VAL A 992 32.47 -34.51 1.06
C VAL A 992 33.05 -35.94 1.10
N SER A 993 33.11 -36.61 -0.06
CA SER A 993 33.51 -38.04 -0.22
C SER A 993 35.02 -38.39 -0.09
N GLY A 994 35.87 -37.52 0.47
CA GLY A 994 37.32 -37.76 0.58
C GLY A 994 37.72 -38.21 1.98
N ASP A 995 38.55 -39.26 2.10
CA ASP A 995 39.12 -39.86 3.33
C ASP A 995 38.23 -39.71 4.60
N LEU A 996 36.94 -40.02 4.40
CA LEU A 996 35.84 -39.68 5.30
C LEU A 996 35.99 -40.31 6.68
N GLU A 997 36.68 -41.45 6.78
CA GLU A 997 36.81 -42.22 8.01
C GLU A 997 37.53 -41.40 9.09
N SER A 998 38.74 -40.91 8.82
CA SER A 998 39.54 -40.16 9.80
C SER A 998 38.87 -38.87 10.29
N GLY A 999 38.27 -38.10 9.39
CA GLY A 999 37.58 -36.84 9.72
C GLY A 999 36.22 -37.05 10.40
N SER A 1000 35.46 -38.07 9.99
CA SER A 1000 34.18 -38.39 10.63
C SER A 1000 34.36 -38.97 12.03
N ASP A 1001 35.40 -39.77 12.26
CA ASP A 1001 35.69 -40.34 13.57
C ASP A 1001 36.11 -39.26 14.58
N TRP A 1002 36.89 -38.26 14.14
CA TRP A 1002 37.20 -37.09 14.96
C TRP A 1002 35.93 -36.28 15.30
N LEU A 1003 35.05 -36.02 14.33
CA LEU A 1003 33.79 -35.29 14.57
C LEU A 1003 32.88 -36.03 15.57
N MET A 1004 32.77 -37.36 15.46
CA MET A 1004 31.97 -38.16 16.40
C MET A 1004 32.59 -38.16 17.81
N LEU A 1005 33.92 -38.25 17.92
CA LEU A 1005 34.63 -38.12 19.20
C LEU A 1005 34.36 -36.77 19.88
N GLN A 1006 34.36 -35.67 19.12
CA GLN A 1006 34.03 -34.36 19.68
C GLN A 1006 32.55 -34.26 20.05
N LEU A 1007 31.63 -34.80 19.25
CA LEU A 1007 30.19 -34.83 19.56
C LEU A 1007 29.94 -35.59 20.86
N GLN A 1008 30.61 -36.72 21.06
CA GLN A 1008 30.53 -37.50 22.30
C GLN A 1008 31.02 -36.72 23.52
N LYS A 1009 32.12 -35.95 23.38
CA LYS A 1009 32.59 -35.04 24.45
C LYS A 1009 31.56 -33.96 24.78
N VAL A 1010 30.92 -33.37 23.76
CA VAL A 1010 29.86 -32.36 23.94
C VAL A 1010 28.65 -32.95 24.65
N VAL A 1011 28.23 -34.18 24.31
CA VAL A 1011 27.15 -34.89 25.00
C VAL A 1011 27.50 -35.14 26.47
N LEU A 1012 28.74 -35.52 26.78
CA LEU A 1012 29.17 -35.84 28.16
C LEU A 1012 29.54 -34.62 29.02
N ALA A 1013 29.72 -33.44 28.43
CA ALA A 1013 30.13 -32.24 29.16
C ALA A 1013 29.05 -31.73 30.16
N PRO A 1014 29.42 -31.22 31.35
CA PRO A 1014 28.44 -30.76 32.35
C PRO A 1014 27.81 -29.38 32.08
N SER A 1015 28.23 -28.67 31.02
CA SER A 1015 27.74 -27.32 30.67
C SER A 1015 26.24 -27.32 30.31
N VAL A 1016 25.46 -26.45 30.94
CA VAL A 1016 24.01 -26.27 30.68
C VAL A 1016 23.73 -25.04 29.80
N GLU A 1017 24.61 -24.03 29.82
CA GLU A 1017 24.37 -22.73 29.18
C GLU A 1017 24.35 -22.78 27.64
N SER A 1018 25.10 -23.70 27.02
CA SER A 1018 25.22 -23.84 25.56
C SER A 1018 24.36 -24.97 24.96
N VAL A 1019 23.47 -25.57 25.76
CA VAL A 1019 22.60 -26.69 25.32
C VAL A 1019 21.70 -26.30 24.13
N PRO A 1020 21.07 -25.10 24.09
CA PRO A 1020 20.23 -24.71 22.95
C PRO A 1020 20.99 -24.65 21.61
N GLU A 1021 22.24 -24.19 21.62
CA GLU A 1021 23.05 -24.04 20.41
C GLU A 1021 23.57 -25.40 19.92
N TRP A 1022 23.97 -26.28 20.84
CA TRP A 1022 24.35 -27.65 20.50
C TRP A 1022 23.16 -28.49 20.02
N ALA A 1023 21.96 -28.30 20.59
CA ALA A 1023 20.74 -28.92 20.09
C ALA A 1023 20.42 -28.44 18.67
N SER A 1024 20.58 -27.14 18.39
CA SER A 1024 20.41 -26.56 17.05
C SER A 1024 21.44 -27.08 16.05
N CYS A 1025 22.68 -27.28 16.47
CA CYS A 1025 23.73 -27.92 15.67
C CYS A 1025 23.34 -29.34 15.25
N ILE A 1026 22.91 -30.17 16.20
CA ILE A 1026 22.49 -31.56 15.94
C ILE A 1026 21.27 -31.57 15.01
N ARG A 1027 20.26 -30.74 15.30
CA ARG A 1027 19.08 -30.58 14.45
C ARG A 1027 19.47 -30.26 13.01
N TYR A 1028 20.32 -29.24 12.81
CA TYR A 1028 20.80 -28.83 11.50
C TYR A 1028 21.56 -29.95 10.79
N ALA A 1029 22.43 -30.67 11.52
CA ALA A 1029 23.22 -31.77 11.00
C ALA A 1029 22.37 -32.95 10.51
N VAL A 1030 21.24 -33.24 11.16
CA VAL A 1030 20.33 -34.32 10.74
C VAL A 1030 19.25 -33.88 9.75
N THR A 1031 18.93 -32.58 9.65
CA THR A 1031 17.90 -32.07 8.74
C THR A 1031 18.14 -32.51 7.30
N GLY A 1032 17.08 -32.99 6.64
CA GLY A 1032 17.16 -33.40 5.24
C GLY A 1032 17.51 -32.27 4.28
N LYS A 1033 18.15 -32.64 3.18
CA LYS A 1033 18.56 -31.74 2.08
C LYS A 1033 17.40 -31.57 1.10
N GLU A 1034 17.52 -30.54 0.26
CA GLU A 1034 16.51 -30.06 -0.71
C GLU A 1034 15.38 -29.22 -0.08
N ARG A 1035 14.60 -28.51 -0.90
CA ARG A 1035 13.51 -27.63 -0.43
C ARG A 1035 12.45 -28.39 0.38
N SER A 1036 12.28 -29.68 0.11
CA SER A 1036 11.35 -30.59 0.78
C SER A 1036 11.97 -31.32 1.98
N GLY A 1037 13.27 -31.15 2.25
CA GLY A 1037 13.97 -31.85 3.32
C GLY A 1037 14.02 -33.38 3.15
N THR A 1038 13.93 -33.90 1.92
CA THR A 1038 13.70 -35.33 1.70
C THR A 1038 14.95 -36.20 1.58
N ARG A 1039 16.13 -35.61 1.33
CA ARG A 1039 17.37 -36.39 1.14
C ARG A 1039 18.21 -36.40 2.42
N ALA A 1040 18.58 -37.57 2.93
CA ALA A 1040 19.42 -37.69 4.13
C ALA A 1040 20.86 -37.17 3.89
N PRO A 1041 21.46 -36.41 4.82
CA PRO A 1041 22.91 -36.17 4.86
C PRO A 1041 23.70 -37.46 5.08
N VAL A 1042 24.91 -37.54 4.51
CA VAL A 1042 25.76 -38.75 4.56
C VAL A 1042 26.12 -39.16 5.99
N LEU A 1043 26.39 -38.18 6.88
CA LEU A 1043 26.79 -38.44 8.27
C LEU A 1043 25.61 -38.60 9.23
N ARG A 1044 24.35 -38.52 8.75
CA ARG A 1044 23.17 -38.60 9.63
C ARG A 1044 23.20 -39.86 10.48
N GLN A 1045 23.44 -41.02 9.89
CA GLN A 1045 23.46 -42.30 10.63
C GLN A 1045 24.53 -42.31 11.73
N LYS A 1046 25.76 -41.90 11.42
CA LYS A 1046 26.84 -41.82 12.43
C LYS A 1046 26.49 -40.87 13.58
N VAL A 1047 25.82 -39.75 13.30
CA VAL A 1047 25.34 -38.81 14.34
C VAL A 1047 24.28 -39.48 15.23
N LEU A 1048 23.31 -40.19 14.65
CA LEU A 1048 22.29 -40.92 15.40
C LEU A 1048 22.93 -42.02 16.28
N ASP A 1049 23.84 -42.81 15.72
CA ASP A 1049 24.58 -43.86 16.45
C ASP A 1049 25.37 -43.27 17.63
N CYS A 1050 26.03 -42.11 17.42
CA CYS A 1050 26.76 -41.41 18.47
C CYS A 1050 25.85 -40.98 19.63
N LEU A 1051 24.65 -40.43 19.33
CA LEU A 1051 23.69 -40.02 20.35
C LEU A 1051 23.06 -41.23 21.09
N CYS A 1052 22.89 -42.35 20.41
CA CYS A 1052 22.39 -43.60 20.98
C CYS A 1052 23.41 -44.34 21.86
N THR A 1053 24.69 -43.95 21.86
CA THR A 1053 25.71 -44.59 22.70
C THR A 1053 25.32 -44.52 24.18
N ALA A 1054 25.35 -45.66 24.87
CA ALA A 1054 24.96 -45.76 26.27
C ALA A 1054 25.84 -44.86 27.16
N VAL A 1055 25.21 -44.00 27.95
CA VAL A 1055 25.89 -43.16 28.94
C VAL A 1055 26.13 -43.97 30.21
N PRO A 1056 27.31 -43.88 30.85
CA PRO A 1056 27.57 -44.59 32.10
C PRO A 1056 26.56 -44.23 33.19
N GLN A 1057 26.14 -45.22 34.00
CA GLN A 1057 25.18 -45.04 35.11
C GLN A 1057 25.65 -44.05 36.21
N SER A 1058 26.91 -43.63 36.18
CA SER A 1058 27.52 -42.69 37.14
C SER A 1058 27.40 -41.21 36.76
N VAL A 1059 26.66 -40.88 35.70
CA VAL A 1059 26.59 -39.53 35.14
C VAL A 1059 25.49 -38.68 35.81
N ALA A 1060 25.73 -37.38 35.95
CA ALA A 1060 24.77 -36.45 36.55
C ALA A 1060 23.45 -36.39 35.76
N THR A 1061 22.33 -36.18 36.46
CA THR A 1061 20.98 -36.11 35.87
C THR A 1061 20.84 -35.00 34.83
N SER A 1062 21.61 -33.91 34.93
CA SER A 1062 21.63 -32.82 33.95
C SER A 1062 22.24 -33.23 32.60
N VAL A 1063 23.20 -34.15 32.60
CA VAL A 1063 23.82 -34.66 31.37
C VAL A 1063 22.90 -35.67 30.68
N LEU A 1064 22.16 -36.48 31.45
CA LEU A 1064 21.10 -37.35 30.92
C LEU A 1064 19.97 -36.54 30.28
N ALA A 1065 19.46 -35.51 30.97
CA ALA A 1065 18.46 -34.58 30.46
C ALA A 1065 18.90 -33.93 29.14
N LYS A 1066 20.15 -33.45 29.08
CA LYS A 1066 20.75 -32.87 27.87
C LYS A 1066 20.81 -33.89 26.70
N ARG A 1067 21.21 -35.14 26.96
CA ARG A 1067 21.22 -36.18 25.92
C ARG A 1067 19.80 -36.42 25.37
N TYR A 1068 18.79 -36.52 26.22
CA TYR A 1068 17.40 -36.66 25.76
C TYR A 1068 16.90 -35.45 24.97
N SER A 1069 17.30 -34.23 25.35
CA SER A 1069 17.03 -33.02 24.57
C SER A 1069 17.64 -33.07 23.17
N PHE A 1070 18.86 -33.59 23.02
CA PHE A 1070 19.50 -33.78 21.71
C PHE A 1070 18.83 -34.87 20.87
N LEU A 1071 18.44 -35.98 21.49
CA LEU A 1071 17.72 -37.08 20.84
C LEU A 1071 16.35 -36.61 20.33
N SER A 1072 15.60 -35.85 21.13
CA SER A 1072 14.27 -35.35 20.76
C SER A 1072 14.32 -34.43 19.54
N VAL A 1073 15.31 -33.54 19.51
CA VAL A 1073 15.50 -32.58 18.44
C VAL A 1073 15.95 -33.26 17.14
N ALA A 1074 16.72 -34.35 17.22
CA ALA A 1074 17.07 -35.15 16.05
C ALA A 1074 15.86 -35.89 15.46
N LEU A 1075 14.97 -36.43 16.31
CA LEU A 1075 13.76 -37.15 15.90
C LEU A 1075 12.77 -36.27 15.12
N ILE A 1076 12.65 -34.98 15.47
CA ILE A 1076 11.76 -34.02 14.81
C ILE A 1076 12.07 -33.88 13.31
N GLU A 1077 13.32 -34.09 12.90
CA GLU A 1077 13.77 -33.88 11.51
C GLU A 1077 13.72 -35.16 10.65
N ILE A 1078 13.34 -36.31 11.23
CA ILE A 1078 13.19 -37.59 10.51
C ILE A 1078 11.75 -37.69 9.98
N SER A 1079 11.59 -37.83 8.66
CA SER A 1079 10.27 -37.96 8.03
C SER A 1079 9.81 -39.43 7.98
N PRO A 1080 8.59 -39.75 8.46
CA PRO A 1080 8.07 -41.13 8.46
C PRO A 1080 8.00 -41.77 7.07
N HIS A 1081 7.81 -40.98 6.01
CA HIS A 1081 7.56 -41.51 4.66
C HIS A 1081 8.83 -41.97 3.92
N LYS A 1082 10.03 -41.64 4.41
CA LYS A 1082 11.32 -41.96 3.75
C LYS A 1082 12.36 -42.50 4.73
N MET A 1083 11.91 -43.15 5.80
CA MET A 1083 12.76 -43.66 6.86
C MET A 1083 13.53 -44.90 6.40
N SER A 1084 14.84 -44.91 6.64
CA SER A 1084 15.69 -46.09 6.42
C SER A 1084 15.52 -47.12 7.54
N PRO A 1085 15.84 -48.41 7.31
CA PRO A 1085 15.77 -49.45 8.35
C PRO A 1085 16.62 -49.12 9.59
N ALA A 1086 17.75 -48.42 9.40
CA ALA A 1086 18.60 -47.96 10.50
C ALA A 1086 17.92 -46.86 11.33
N GLU A 1087 17.20 -45.92 10.70
CA GLU A 1087 16.40 -44.93 11.40
C GLU A 1087 15.24 -45.61 12.17
N GLU A 1088 14.63 -46.67 11.63
CA GLU A 1088 13.62 -47.49 12.34
C GLU A 1088 14.17 -48.15 13.61
N GLN A 1089 15.34 -48.76 13.50
CA GLN A 1089 16.01 -49.35 14.65
C GLN A 1089 16.39 -48.31 15.70
N TYR A 1090 16.76 -47.09 15.30
CA TYR A 1090 17.00 -45.96 16.20
C TYR A 1090 15.75 -45.58 17.01
N HIS A 1091 14.58 -45.45 16.35
CA HIS A 1091 13.30 -45.18 17.03
C HIS A 1091 12.95 -46.28 18.05
N VAL A 1092 13.11 -47.55 17.68
CA VAL A 1092 12.82 -48.70 18.57
C VAL A 1092 13.78 -48.73 19.77
N THR A 1093 15.06 -48.46 19.54
CA THR A 1093 16.08 -48.47 20.60
C THR A 1093 15.81 -47.38 21.64
N ILE A 1094 15.47 -46.17 21.19
CA ILE A 1094 15.10 -45.07 22.08
C ILE A 1094 13.81 -45.38 22.83
N LEU A 1095 12.80 -45.94 22.15
CA LEU A 1095 11.54 -46.29 22.80
C LEU A 1095 11.75 -47.29 23.95
N ASN A 1096 12.57 -48.32 23.72
CA ASN A 1096 12.92 -49.28 24.77
C ASN A 1096 13.67 -48.60 25.93
N GLU A 1097 14.65 -47.74 25.63
CA GLU A 1097 15.39 -47.00 26.66
C GLU A 1097 14.49 -46.05 27.47
N LEU A 1098 13.49 -45.42 26.85
CA LEU A 1098 12.52 -44.55 27.52
C LEU A 1098 11.58 -45.35 28.43
N LEU A 1099 11.09 -46.50 27.95
CA LEU A 1099 10.20 -47.38 28.72
C LEU A 1099 10.89 -47.89 30.00
N ASP A 1100 12.17 -48.23 29.91
CA ASP A 1100 12.98 -48.68 31.05
C ASP A 1100 13.25 -47.55 32.07
N ASN A 1101 13.19 -46.27 31.66
CA ASN A 1101 13.50 -45.11 32.49
C ASN A 1101 12.24 -44.37 33.03
N MET A 1102 11.03 -44.85 32.77
CA MET A 1102 9.76 -44.23 33.21
C MET A 1102 9.63 -44.06 34.74
N SER A 1103 10.41 -44.81 35.54
CA SER A 1103 10.43 -44.71 37.01
C SER A 1103 11.57 -43.85 37.58
N HIS A 1104 12.22 -43.01 36.77
CA HIS A 1104 13.40 -42.24 37.20
C HIS A 1104 13.05 -41.17 38.25
N SER A 1105 13.86 -41.03 39.30
CA SER A 1105 13.55 -40.20 40.48
C SER A 1105 13.68 -38.67 40.29
N SER A 1106 14.07 -38.20 39.10
CA SER A 1106 14.36 -36.79 38.82
C SER A 1106 13.27 -36.15 37.96
N ALA A 1107 12.64 -35.09 38.47
CA ALA A 1107 11.59 -34.35 37.77
C ALA A 1107 12.05 -33.72 36.45
N GLN A 1108 13.32 -33.35 36.32
CA GLN A 1108 13.88 -32.76 35.10
C GLN A 1108 14.01 -33.79 33.97
N VAL A 1109 14.40 -35.03 34.31
CA VAL A 1109 14.46 -36.14 33.36
C VAL A 1109 13.04 -36.57 32.95
N MET A 1110 12.10 -36.59 33.90
CA MET A 1110 10.68 -36.86 33.62
C MET A 1110 9.99 -35.76 32.80
N SER A 1111 10.33 -34.47 33.00
CA SER A 1111 9.75 -33.38 32.21
C SER A 1111 10.27 -33.38 30.77
N ASP A 1112 11.56 -33.65 30.57
CA ASP A 1112 12.16 -33.78 29.25
C ASP A 1112 11.66 -35.04 28.51
N HIS A 1113 11.23 -36.09 29.23
CA HIS A 1113 10.50 -37.24 28.66
C HIS A 1113 9.13 -36.86 28.06
N PHE A 1114 8.35 -36.00 28.72
CA PHE A 1114 7.04 -35.54 28.21
C PHE A 1114 7.19 -34.84 26.85
N TYR A 1115 8.31 -34.14 26.65
CA TYR A 1115 8.63 -33.47 25.39
C TYR A 1115 9.10 -34.43 24.29
N VAL A 1116 9.55 -35.65 24.61
CA VAL A 1116 9.86 -36.70 23.63
C VAL A 1116 8.59 -37.44 23.20
N GLU A 1117 7.63 -37.66 24.11
CA GLU A 1117 6.32 -38.27 23.79
C GLU A 1117 5.45 -37.44 22.82
N VAL A 1118 5.48 -36.11 22.94
CA VAL A 1118 4.67 -35.21 22.09
C VAL A 1118 4.99 -35.38 20.60
N PRO A 1119 6.25 -35.34 20.12
CA PRO A 1119 6.60 -35.69 18.74
C PRO A 1119 6.15 -37.08 18.31
N PHE A 1120 6.28 -38.08 19.18
CA PHE A 1120 5.82 -39.46 18.90
C PHE A 1120 4.32 -39.52 18.62
N SER A 1121 3.50 -38.73 19.32
CA SER A 1121 2.05 -38.67 19.07
C SER A 1121 1.66 -38.06 17.71
N PHE A 1122 2.52 -37.23 17.10
CA PHE A 1122 2.31 -36.64 15.77
C PHE A 1122 2.96 -37.44 14.62
N LEU A 1123 3.99 -38.26 14.92
CA LEU A 1123 4.78 -39.02 13.94
C LEU A 1123 4.26 -40.45 13.68
N ILE A 1124 3.24 -40.92 14.40
CA ILE A 1124 2.64 -42.24 14.14
C ILE A 1124 1.70 -42.13 12.92
N PRO A 1125 2.05 -42.69 11.74
CA PRO A 1125 1.01 -43.04 10.78
C PRO A 1125 0.07 -44.05 11.46
N LEU A 1126 -1.24 -43.88 11.29
CA LEU A 1126 -2.29 -44.79 11.78
C LEU A 1126 -2.03 -46.29 11.54
N SER A 1127 -1.09 -46.64 10.65
CA SER A 1127 -0.63 -48.00 10.40
C SER A 1127 0.21 -48.61 11.54
N LEU A 1128 1.00 -47.84 12.29
CA LEU A 1128 1.82 -48.39 13.39
C LEU A 1128 1.00 -48.61 14.67
N MET A 1129 -0.03 -47.78 14.89
CA MET A 1129 -0.96 -47.94 16.01
C MET A 1129 -1.80 -49.22 15.89
N LYS A 1130 -1.93 -49.79 14.68
CA LYS A 1130 -2.54 -51.11 14.42
C LYS A 1130 -1.63 -52.32 14.71
N LEU A 1131 -0.35 -52.07 14.99
CA LEU A 1131 0.64 -53.11 15.32
C LEU A 1131 0.94 -53.16 16.82
N ILE A 1132 0.60 -52.08 17.54
CA ILE A 1132 0.76 -51.95 19.00
C ILE A 1132 -0.55 -52.27 19.75
N LEU A 1133 -1.72 -52.12 19.08
CA LEU A 1133 -3.00 -52.74 19.48
C LEU A 1133 -3.11 -54.14 18.89
#